data_AF-G4SUQ1-F1
#
_entry.id   AF-G4SUQ1-F1
#
_cell.length_a   1.000
_cell.length_b   1.000
_cell.length_c   1.000
_cell.angle_alpha   90.00
_cell.angle_beta   90.00
_cell.angle_gamma   90.00
#
_symmetry.space_group_name_H-M   'P 1'
#
loop_
_entity.id
_entity.type
_entity.pdbx_description
1 polymer ?
#
loop_
_entity_poly.entity_id
_entity_poly.type
_entity_poly.pdbx_seq_one_letter_code
_entity_poly.pdbx_strand_id
1 'polypeptide(L)'
;MDSSMADNAEPVFIDDVFASPNSSYDVETPIYELALSPKYQKLIKRISSVINHVKTVQNIIDIDVADFSKLPGVGKLYVELLMNLQNALSPAKTDQFEYKKATVKIELPSKNILSKLYVNYGFLTEVETKQLKKLEKYYEGKIDIRNVNELLNLDTVNLAKQAGFGALFLTAINDLQEKITSELVALPENIVGHTIKQRCFFVSSEIVFIEFAEIDNILIEDIEGYLWAQDELKMDVALSRWGFNQQHETLEEVGNRYSLTRERIRQYEKSINTNLTLNFRIQPKVLWANIREKMTDDLSVLLPNLANCFAIDKLFYEFIEICCQVKSGSIREIMMPEISSKILNPIFCANPSPVAKEIIVNDLMSNYGYSKAAAIHGIKQLGKFDKIEISEQGISPKKLSRAEAVAHALTFHPAGLPWKDIARIVNIKGFSLTQMDETRSTHGFNDSEYIYLCAKGTFRNLIYLDIEQFDIPKIMQNLLDYMKLHEMNALHLHDYYYRSKGSRSEIEYFTLRHLVREYGEEYGLYFNGKSNVDSVSLNPDLKPITQADVIIKVLNESKTALTKQEIAERLRSKSINHAAFYINNLMEEGKIVRVDKMVYTTPEKAFKDLDIKAIMQVIKDIMGISDIIVEADVFREYVNMVLNLSYSKYIYAALVKTQIKELSWYRNGNLFSKTAIPYNSLIDMCKKLCDLELSNSQNVKIIQKAVWLTDTVAIDAIQQWKWQMNIIR
;
A
#
# COMPACT_ATOMS: atom_id res chain seq x y z
N MET A 1 73.84 -14.78 -27.52
CA MET A 1 73.63 -14.59 -26.07
C MET A 1 72.18 -14.93 -25.83
N ASP A 2 71.97 -16.24 -25.70
CA ASP A 2 70.69 -16.87 -25.40
C ASP A 2 70.45 -16.82 -23.90
N SER A 3 69.24 -16.46 -23.48
CA SER A 3 68.65 -17.06 -22.29
C SER A 3 67.15 -17.18 -22.51
N SER A 4 66.77 -18.41 -22.87
CA SER A 4 65.40 -18.91 -22.92
C SER A 4 64.65 -18.60 -21.63
N MET A 5 63.47 -17.98 -21.77
CA MET A 5 62.42 -18.05 -20.76
C MET A 5 62.00 -19.52 -20.61
N ALA A 6 62.25 -20.08 -19.44
CA ALA A 6 61.71 -21.38 -19.05
C ALA A 6 60.27 -21.15 -18.57
N ASP A 7 59.32 -21.79 -19.24
CA ASP A 7 57.94 -21.95 -18.78
C ASP A 7 57.93 -22.69 -17.44
N ASN A 8 57.44 -22.02 -16.39
CA ASN A 8 57.05 -22.66 -15.14
C ASN A 8 55.63 -23.21 -15.30
N ALA A 9 55.51 -24.40 -15.87
CA ALA A 9 54.31 -25.21 -15.72
C ALA A 9 54.37 -25.91 -14.35
N GLU A 10 53.41 -25.60 -13.47
CA GLU A 10 53.16 -26.38 -12.25
C GLU A 10 52.88 -27.84 -12.62
N PRO A 11 53.42 -28.84 -11.89
CA PRO A 11 53.26 -30.24 -12.25
C PRO A 11 51.82 -30.71 -12.00
N VAL A 12 51.16 -31.20 -13.05
CA VAL A 12 49.94 -32.00 -12.93
C VAL A 12 50.34 -33.36 -12.36
N PHE A 13 49.83 -33.71 -11.18
CA PHE A 13 50.02 -35.03 -10.58
C PHE A 13 49.47 -36.11 -11.53
N ILE A 14 50.37 -36.95 -12.06
CA ILE A 14 50.05 -38.07 -12.97
C ILE A 14 49.05 -39.06 -12.30
N ASP A 15 49.08 -39.17 -10.97
CA ASP A 15 48.21 -40.05 -10.16
C ASP A 15 46.71 -39.66 -10.14
N ASP A 16 46.34 -38.48 -10.66
CA ASP A 16 44.94 -38.03 -10.71
C ASP A 16 44.24 -38.37 -12.04
N VAL A 17 45.01 -38.74 -13.07
CA VAL A 17 44.50 -39.09 -14.41
C VAL A 17 44.15 -40.56 -14.55
N PHE A 18 45.02 -41.44 -14.07
CA PHE A 18 44.85 -42.88 -14.16
C PHE A 18 44.39 -43.47 -12.82
N ALA A 19 43.48 -44.43 -12.87
CA ALA A 19 42.99 -45.19 -11.72
C ALA A 19 44.03 -46.19 -11.17
N SER A 20 45.16 -46.37 -11.87
CA SER A 20 46.28 -47.22 -11.45
C SER A 20 47.61 -46.68 -11.99
N PRO A 21 48.70 -46.63 -11.19
CA PRO A 21 50.00 -46.12 -11.61
C PRO A 21 50.75 -47.02 -12.64
N ASN A 22 50.21 -48.21 -12.96
CA ASN A 22 50.83 -49.18 -13.88
C ASN A 22 50.09 -49.32 -15.23
N SER A 23 49.39 -48.29 -15.72
CA SER A 23 48.77 -48.34 -17.05
C SER A 23 49.83 -48.18 -18.16
N SER A 24 50.33 -49.30 -18.68
CA SER A 24 51.10 -49.31 -19.93
C SER A 24 50.14 -49.10 -21.11
N TYR A 25 50.35 -48.04 -21.89
CA TYR A 25 49.59 -47.76 -23.12
C TYR A 25 50.54 -47.18 -24.18
N ASP A 26 50.11 -47.22 -25.43
CA ASP A 26 50.72 -46.57 -26.58
C ASP A 26 49.69 -45.71 -27.32
N VAL A 27 50.11 -44.99 -28.37
CA VAL A 27 49.24 -44.10 -29.13
C VAL A 27 48.10 -44.81 -29.88
N GLU A 28 48.26 -46.10 -30.16
CA GLU A 28 47.24 -46.94 -30.81
C GLU A 28 46.29 -47.63 -29.82
N THR A 29 46.57 -47.51 -28.52
CA THR A 29 45.77 -48.15 -27.47
C THR A 29 44.33 -47.65 -27.53
N PRO A 30 43.34 -48.55 -27.58
CA PRO A 30 41.93 -48.17 -27.56
C PRO A 30 41.57 -47.48 -26.24
N ILE A 31 40.77 -46.41 -26.31
CA ILE A 31 40.45 -45.57 -25.15
C ILE A 31 39.75 -46.34 -24.03
N TYR A 32 38.96 -47.37 -24.38
CA TYR A 32 38.28 -48.21 -23.39
C TYR A 32 39.23 -49.10 -22.57
N GLU A 33 40.48 -49.28 -23.00
CA GLU A 33 41.52 -50.04 -22.29
C GLU A 33 42.30 -49.16 -21.31
N LEU A 34 42.13 -47.83 -21.38
CA LEU A 34 42.73 -46.91 -20.43
C LEU A 34 41.99 -46.99 -19.09
N ALA A 35 42.71 -47.38 -18.05
CA ALA A 35 42.24 -47.30 -16.68
C ALA A 35 42.23 -45.84 -16.19
N LEU A 36 41.31 -45.04 -16.72
CA LEU A 36 41.16 -43.62 -16.36
C LEU A 36 40.40 -43.45 -15.05
N SER A 37 40.72 -42.40 -14.30
CA SER A 37 39.94 -42.02 -13.12
C SER A 37 38.51 -41.63 -13.52
N PRO A 38 37.51 -41.72 -12.62
CA PRO A 38 36.09 -41.55 -12.97
C PRO A 38 35.77 -40.22 -13.68
N LYS A 39 36.50 -39.14 -13.35
CA LYS A 39 36.35 -37.83 -14.00
C LYS A 39 36.79 -37.85 -15.48
N TYR A 40 37.88 -38.53 -15.80
CA TYR A 40 38.36 -38.65 -17.17
C TYR A 40 37.55 -39.66 -17.98
N GLN A 41 36.97 -40.69 -17.35
CA GLN A 41 35.97 -41.53 -18.03
C GLN A 41 34.71 -40.74 -18.43
N LYS A 42 34.24 -39.82 -17.58
CA LYS A 42 33.15 -38.90 -17.89
C LYS A 42 33.55 -37.92 -19.02
N LEU A 43 34.77 -37.39 -19.00
CA LEU A 43 35.31 -36.58 -20.11
C LEU A 43 35.31 -37.36 -21.43
N ILE A 44 35.81 -38.60 -21.44
CA ILE A 44 35.81 -39.46 -22.65
C ILE A 44 34.40 -39.68 -23.17
N LYS A 45 33.43 -40.00 -22.30
CA LYS A 45 32.02 -40.13 -22.72
C LYS A 45 31.48 -38.82 -23.31
N ARG A 46 31.88 -37.67 -22.76
CA ARG A 46 31.50 -36.37 -23.31
C ARG A 46 32.13 -36.15 -24.67
N ILE A 47 33.44 -36.30 -24.81
CA ILE A 47 34.18 -36.23 -26.08
C ILE A 47 33.51 -37.13 -27.13
N SER A 48 33.24 -38.39 -26.81
CA SER A 48 32.59 -39.35 -27.71
C SER A 48 31.13 -39.02 -28.08
N SER A 49 30.47 -38.13 -27.33
CA SER A 49 29.11 -37.66 -27.66
C SER A 49 29.07 -36.36 -28.45
N VAL A 50 30.16 -35.58 -28.46
CA VAL A 50 30.26 -34.32 -29.22
C VAL A 50 31.23 -34.36 -30.39
N ILE A 51 32.15 -35.33 -30.43
CA ILE A 51 33.14 -35.56 -31.50
C ILE A 51 32.99 -37.00 -32.00
N ASN A 52 32.69 -37.16 -33.29
CA ASN A 52 32.61 -38.48 -33.93
C ASN A 52 34.00 -39.08 -34.12
N HIS A 53 34.13 -40.40 -33.92
CA HIS A 53 35.33 -41.21 -34.24
C HIS A 53 36.56 -41.08 -33.31
N VAL A 54 36.37 -40.86 -32.01
CA VAL A 54 37.47 -40.94 -31.03
C VAL A 54 37.59 -42.37 -30.50
N LYS A 55 38.60 -43.13 -30.95
CA LYS A 55 38.78 -44.56 -30.62
C LYS A 55 40.10 -44.91 -29.95
N THR A 56 41.19 -44.19 -30.27
CA THR A 56 42.54 -44.46 -29.75
C THR A 56 43.08 -43.30 -28.92
N VAL A 57 44.14 -43.54 -28.15
CA VAL A 57 44.89 -42.51 -27.39
C VAL A 57 45.29 -41.34 -28.30
N GLN A 58 45.79 -41.63 -29.51
CA GLN A 58 46.16 -40.59 -30.49
C GLN A 58 44.99 -39.66 -30.83
N ASN A 59 43.77 -40.20 -30.95
CA ASN A 59 42.59 -39.38 -31.24
C ASN A 59 42.23 -38.39 -30.12
N ILE A 60 42.66 -38.64 -28.87
CA ILE A 60 42.49 -37.71 -27.75
C ILE A 60 43.59 -36.63 -27.77
N ILE A 61 44.83 -37.03 -28.06
CA ILE A 61 45.97 -36.12 -28.18
C ILE A 61 45.73 -35.09 -29.29
N ASP A 62 45.13 -35.49 -30.40
CA ASP A 62 44.91 -34.65 -31.58
C ASP A 62 43.68 -33.71 -31.49
N ILE A 63 42.92 -33.74 -30.38
CA ILE A 63 41.76 -32.84 -30.22
C ILE A 63 42.25 -31.40 -30.07
N ASP A 64 41.85 -30.53 -30.99
CA ASP A 64 42.11 -29.10 -30.86
C ASP A 64 41.31 -28.49 -29.69
N VAL A 65 42.03 -27.94 -28.72
CA VAL A 65 41.47 -27.40 -27.48
C VAL A 65 40.59 -26.18 -27.74
N ALA A 66 40.95 -25.35 -28.72
CA ALA A 66 40.20 -24.14 -29.06
C ALA A 66 38.87 -24.48 -29.72
N ASP A 67 38.82 -25.48 -30.58
CA ASP A 67 37.60 -25.95 -31.21
C ASP A 67 36.73 -26.77 -30.27
N PHE A 68 37.34 -27.55 -29.37
CA PHE A 68 36.61 -28.24 -28.30
C PHE A 68 35.87 -27.26 -27.37
N SER A 69 36.52 -26.13 -27.02
CA SER A 69 35.94 -25.10 -26.15
C SER A 69 34.68 -24.41 -26.71
N LYS A 70 34.47 -24.49 -28.03
CA LYS A 70 33.32 -23.87 -28.72
C LYS A 70 32.12 -24.81 -28.84
N LEU A 71 32.26 -26.08 -28.46
CA LEU A 71 31.19 -27.07 -28.60
C LEU A 71 30.10 -26.89 -27.53
N PRO A 72 28.82 -27.08 -27.88
CA PRO A 72 27.71 -26.87 -26.96
C PRO A 72 27.82 -27.76 -25.72
N GLY A 73 27.70 -27.17 -24.53
CA GLY A 73 27.83 -27.86 -23.24
C GLY A 73 29.26 -28.27 -22.87
N VAL A 74 30.29 -27.70 -23.52
CA VAL A 74 31.69 -27.79 -23.12
C VAL A 74 32.07 -26.51 -22.38
N GLY A 75 32.11 -26.58 -21.05
CA GLY A 75 32.59 -25.49 -20.18
C GLY A 75 34.11 -25.52 -19.98
N LYS A 76 34.64 -24.49 -19.30
CA LYS A 76 36.08 -24.31 -19.03
C LYS A 76 36.72 -25.54 -18.36
N LEU A 77 36.01 -26.20 -17.45
CA LEU A 77 36.46 -27.43 -16.79
C LEU A 77 36.73 -28.58 -17.77
N TYR A 78 35.89 -28.76 -18.80
CA TYR A 78 36.11 -29.79 -19.80
C TYR A 78 37.36 -29.51 -20.65
N VAL A 79 37.61 -28.24 -20.94
CA VAL A 79 38.81 -27.79 -21.67
C VAL A 79 40.06 -28.04 -20.84
N GLU A 80 40.05 -27.68 -19.55
CA GLU A 80 41.14 -27.94 -18.62
C GLU A 80 41.39 -29.46 -18.42
N LEU A 81 40.33 -30.26 -18.29
CA LEU A 81 40.44 -31.71 -18.21
C LEU A 81 40.98 -32.31 -19.52
N LEU A 82 40.58 -31.81 -20.69
CA LEU A 82 41.15 -32.26 -21.96
C LEU A 82 42.66 -31.95 -22.02
N MET A 83 43.08 -30.73 -21.67
CA MET A 83 44.50 -30.36 -21.64
C MET A 83 45.30 -31.24 -20.67
N ASN A 84 44.77 -31.50 -19.47
CA ASN A 84 45.42 -32.37 -18.50
C ASN A 84 45.52 -33.82 -18.97
N LEU A 85 44.48 -34.33 -19.63
CA LEU A 85 44.48 -35.68 -20.22
C LEU A 85 45.48 -35.78 -21.39
N GLN A 86 45.54 -34.78 -22.26
CA GLN A 86 46.50 -34.72 -23.38
C GLN A 86 47.95 -34.67 -22.88
N ASN A 87 48.21 -33.87 -21.84
CA ASN A 87 49.52 -33.80 -21.20
C ASN A 87 49.92 -35.13 -20.57
N ALA A 88 48.98 -35.83 -19.94
CA ALA A 88 49.24 -37.12 -19.31
C ALA A 88 49.36 -38.30 -20.29
N LEU A 89 48.82 -38.18 -21.50
CA LEU A 89 48.86 -39.20 -22.57
C LEU A 89 50.04 -39.06 -23.54
N SER A 90 50.77 -37.94 -23.49
CA SER A 90 51.90 -37.68 -24.39
C SER A 90 53.19 -38.37 -23.86
N PRO A 91 54.02 -39.00 -24.73
CA PRO A 91 55.23 -39.71 -24.30
C PRO A 91 56.28 -38.76 -23.68
N ALA A 92 56.86 -39.21 -22.55
CA ALA A 92 57.31 -38.39 -21.43
C ALA A 92 58.54 -37.48 -21.61
N LYS A 93 58.57 -36.41 -20.79
CA LYS A 93 59.78 -36.01 -20.03
C LYS A 93 59.51 -36.26 -18.54
N THR A 94 60.03 -37.36 -18.03
CA THR A 94 59.99 -37.69 -16.60
C THR A 94 61.33 -37.28 -15.99
N ASP A 95 61.37 -36.20 -15.23
CA ASP A 95 62.42 -35.95 -14.24
C ASP A 95 61.92 -36.42 -12.88
N GLN A 96 62.46 -37.53 -12.40
CA GLN A 96 62.24 -38.03 -11.05
C GLN A 96 63.01 -37.16 -10.05
N PHE A 97 62.30 -36.37 -9.24
CA PHE A 97 62.89 -35.76 -8.05
C PHE A 97 62.60 -36.63 -6.82
N GLU A 98 63.66 -37.24 -6.27
CA GLU A 98 63.65 -37.87 -4.96
C GLU A 98 63.48 -36.81 -3.85
N TYR A 99 62.41 -36.91 -3.07
CA TYR A 99 62.26 -36.15 -1.83
C TYR A 99 63.21 -36.70 -0.76
N LYS A 100 64.29 -35.97 -0.47
CA LYS A 100 65.06 -36.16 0.77
C LYS A 100 64.21 -35.71 1.97
N LYS A 101 63.85 -36.68 2.80
CA LYS A 101 63.22 -36.49 4.12
C LYS A 101 64.22 -35.77 5.05
N ALA A 102 64.16 -34.44 5.07
CA ALA A 102 64.81 -33.64 6.09
C ALA A 102 63.82 -33.42 7.24
N THR A 103 64.12 -34.02 8.39
CA THR A 103 63.43 -33.79 9.67
C THR A 103 63.72 -32.39 10.18
N VAL A 104 63.07 -31.39 9.59
CA VAL A 104 62.88 -30.09 10.24
C VAL A 104 61.69 -30.25 11.18
N LYS A 105 61.82 -29.85 12.45
CA LYS A 105 60.66 -29.69 13.33
C LYS A 105 59.83 -28.55 12.76
N ILE A 106 58.84 -28.88 11.96
CA ILE A 106 57.93 -27.90 11.39
C ILE A 106 56.93 -27.53 12.48
N GLU A 107 56.89 -26.25 12.85
CA GLU A 107 55.90 -25.74 13.79
C GLU A 107 54.55 -25.63 13.07
N LEU A 108 53.55 -26.33 13.60
CA LEU A 108 52.17 -26.20 13.13
C LEU A 108 51.66 -24.77 13.41
N PRO A 109 50.69 -24.29 12.61
CA PRO A 109 50.03 -23.03 12.88
C PRO A 109 49.51 -22.94 14.32
N SER A 110 49.48 -21.73 14.88
CA SER A 110 49.01 -21.53 16.26
C SER A 110 47.60 -22.09 16.48
N LYS A 111 47.28 -22.51 17.70
CA LYS A 111 45.94 -23.03 18.07
C LYS A 111 44.79 -22.10 17.65
N ASN A 112 45.02 -20.78 17.66
CA ASN A 112 44.05 -19.78 17.22
C ASN A 112 43.77 -19.82 15.71
N ILE A 113 44.77 -20.16 14.89
CA ILE A 113 44.59 -20.36 13.46
C ILE A 113 43.90 -21.69 13.21
N LEU A 114 44.37 -22.77 13.85
CA LEU A 114 43.79 -24.11 13.68
C LEU A 114 42.32 -24.18 14.07
N SER A 115 41.90 -23.44 15.10
CA SER A 115 40.48 -23.37 15.50
C SER A 115 39.60 -22.63 14.49
N LYS A 116 40.19 -21.88 13.55
CA LYS A 116 39.47 -21.23 12.45
C LYS A 116 39.46 -22.05 11.16
N LEU A 117 40.25 -23.12 11.07
CA LEU A 117 40.34 -23.96 9.88
C LEU A 117 39.46 -25.20 10.00
N TYR A 118 38.89 -25.59 8.86
CA TYR A 118 37.99 -26.73 8.75
C TYR A 118 38.35 -27.55 7.52
N VAL A 119 38.14 -28.85 7.60
CA VAL A 119 38.38 -29.75 6.46
C VAL A 119 37.25 -29.62 5.44
N ASN A 120 37.63 -29.53 4.17
CA ASN A 120 36.74 -29.51 3.03
C ASN A 120 36.36 -30.94 2.63
N TYR A 121 35.07 -31.26 2.62
CA TYR A 121 34.60 -32.62 2.32
C TYR A 121 34.83 -33.02 0.86
N GLY A 122 35.05 -32.05 -0.04
CA GLY A 122 35.38 -32.31 -1.44
C GLY A 122 36.70 -33.03 -1.65
N PHE A 123 37.55 -33.11 -0.62
CA PHE A 123 38.86 -33.78 -0.65
C PHE A 123 38.95 -34.99 0.28
N LEU A 124 37.81 -35.38 0.86
CA LEU A 124 37.70 -36.58 1.69
C LEU A 124 37.24 -37.76 0.86
N THR A 125 37.82 -38.91 1.14
CA THR A 125 37.35 -40.21 0.67
C THR A 125 36.01 -40.56 1.33
N GLU A 126 35.29 -41.51 0.73
CA GLU A 126 34.05 -42.04 1.33
C GLU A 126 34.29 -42.66 2.72
N VAL A 127 35.46 -43.28 2.90
CA VAL A 127 35.85 -43.89 4.18
C VAL A 127 36.04 -42.82 5.24
N GLU A 128 36.84 -41.79 4.97
CA GLU A 128 37.06 -40.66 5.89
C GLU A 128 35.73 -39.98 6.24
N THR A 129 34.92 -39.66 5.22
CA THR A 129 33.59 -39.03 5.39
C THR A 129 32.68 -39.88 6.29
N LYS A 130 32.68 -41.21 6.14
CA LYS A 130 31.89 -42.12 6.95
C LYS A 130 32.35 -42.14 8.41
N GLN A 131 33.66 -42.10 8.67
CA GLN A 131 34.18 -42.05 10.04
C GLN A 131 33.90 -40.70 10.71
N LEU A 132 34.01 -39.60 9.97
CA LEU A 132 33.64 -38.27 10.47
C LEU A 132 32.17 -38.19 10.88
N LYS A 133 31.24 -38.69 10.04
CA LYS A 133 29.81 -38.76 10.39
C LYS A 133 29.53 -39.63 11.63
N LYS A 134 30.34 -40.66 11.84
CA LYS A 134 30.24 -41.52 13.02
C LYS A 134 30.68 -40.79 14.29
N LEU A 135 31.75 -40.00 14.22
CA LEU A 135 32.17 -39.11 15.30
C LEU A 135 31.13 -38.04 15.60
N GLU A 136 30.57 -37.41 14.56
CA GLU A 136 29.52 -36.40 14.70
C GLU A 136 28.33 -36.92 15.51
N LYS A 137 27.88 -38.15 15.19
CA LYS A 137 26.80 -38.82 15.91
C LYS A 137 27.15 -39.15 17.36
N TYR A 138 28.39 -39.56 17.63
CA TYR A 138 28.85 -39.89 18.98
C TYR A 138 28.94 -38.67 19.89
N TYR A 139 29.43 -37.55 19.36
CA TYR A 139 29.52 -36.31 20.13
C TYR A 139 28.19 -35.54 20.20
N GLU A 140 27.13 -36.00 19.52
CA GLU A 140 25.82 -35.36 19.51
C GLU A 140 25.89 -33.85 19.16
N GLY A 141 26.82 -33.48 18.27
CA GLY A 141 27.05 -32.09 17.86
C GLY A 141 27.75 -31.19 18.90
N LYS A 142 28.25 -31.74 20.02
CA LYS A 142 29.01 -30.98 21.03
C LYS A 142 30.37 -30.51 20.53
N ILE A 143 30.89 -31.17 19.50
CA ILE A 143 32.17 -30.87 18.85
C ILE A 143 31.93 -30.77 17.35
N ASP A 144 32.51 -29.76 16.71
CA ASP A 144 32.53 -29.67 15.25
C ASP A 144 33.67 -30.54 14.71
N ILE A 145 33.33 -31.75 14.29
CA ILE A 145 34.27 -32.77 13.81
C ILE A 145 34.89 -32.44 12.46
N ARG A 146 34.59 -31.27 11.88
CA ARG A 146 35.31 -30.72 10.72
C ARG A 146 36.44 -29.79 11.13
N ASN A 147 36.42 -29.27 12.35
CA ASN A 147 37.40 -28.31 12.84
C ASN A 147 38.78 -28.98 12.95
N VAL A 148 39.79 -28.34 12.37
CA VAL A 148 41.14 -28.89 12.29
C VAL A 148 41.76 -29.06 13.69
N ASN A 149 41.56 -28.08 14.58
CA ASN A 149 42.06 -28.19 15.95
C ASN A 149 41.37 -29.34 16.71
N GLU A 150 40.07 -29.53 16.55
CA GLU A 150 39.36 -30.64 17.21
C GLU A 150 39.83 -31.99 16.67
N LEU A 151 39.97 -32.13 15.35
CA LEU A 151 40.42 -33.36 14.70
C LEU A 151 41.82 -33.77 15.13
N LEU A 152 42.77 -32.83 15.23
CA LEU A 152 44.13 -33.09 15.67
C LEU A 152 44.22 -33.46 17.16
N ASN A 153 43.25 -33.04 17.97
CA ASN A 153 43.24 -33.27 19.42
C ASN A 153 42.21 -34.34 19.87
N LEU A 154 41.69 -35.15 18.95
CA LEU A 154 40.78 -36.24 19.28
C LEU A 154 41.44 -37.22 20.26
N ASP A 155 40.75 -37.54 21.36
CA ASP A 155 41.17 -38.56 22.32
C ASP A 155 40.88 -39.96 21.76
N THR A 156 41.75 -40.40 20.85
CA THR A 156 41.66 -41.71 20.19
C THR A 156 41.74 -42.86 21.20
N VAL A 157 42.40 -42.66 22.35
CA VAL A 157 42.52 -43.66 23.42
C VAL A 157 41.19 -43.90 24.11
N ASN A 158 40.43 -42.84 24.40
CA ASN A 158 39.10 -42.97 24.97
C ASN A 158 38.09 -43.48 23.92
N LEU A 159 38.16 -42.98 22.68
CA LEU A 159 37.32 -43.47 21.58
C LEU A 159 37.48 -44.98 21.38
N ALA A 160 38.71 -45.50 21.42
CA ALA A 160 38.98 -46.94 21.28
C ALA A 160 38.26 -47.83 22.31
N LYS A 161 37.88 -47.28 23.47
CA LYS A 161 37.16 -48.00 24.53
C LYS A 161 35.65 -48.07 24.27
N GLN A 162 35.14 -47.29 23.32
CA GLN A 162 33.71 -47.16 23.03
C GLN A 162 33.25 -48.16 21.97
N ALA A 163 32.04 -48.70 22.15
CA ALA A 163 31.46 -49.65 21.21
C ALA A 163 31.32 -49.03 19.81
N GLY A 164 31.86 -49.72 18.81
CA GLY A 164 31.86 -49.27 17.42
C GLY A 164 33.17 -48.63 16.95
N PHE A 165 34.07 -48.19 17.81
CA PHE A 165 35.31 -47.50 17.42
C PHE A 165 36.53 -48.44 17.43
N GLY A 166 36.48 -49.50 16.62
CA GLY A 166 37.53 -50.52 16.54
C GLY A 166 38.77 -50.10 15.72
N ALA A 167 39.71 -51.03 15.54
CA ALA A 167 41.00 -50.78 14.89
C ALA A 167 40.89 -50.07 13.52
N LEU A 168 39.98 -50.51 12.64
CA LEU A 168 39.78 -49.89 11.32
C LEU A 168 39.34 -48.41 11.40
N PHE A 169 38.57 -48.04 12.43
CA PHE A 169 38.19 -46.66 12.66
C PHE A 169 39.42 -45.85 13.07
N LEU A 170 40.20 -46.37 14.02
CA LEU A 170 41.38 -45.68 14.56
C LEU A 170 42.45 -45.48 13.48
N THR A 171 42.69 -46.49 12.63
CA THR A 171 43.58 -46.37 11.47
C THR A 171 43.11 -45.24 10.56
N ALA A 172 41.84 -45.24 10.14
CA ALA A 172 41.33 -44.20 9.25
C ALA A 172 41.39 -42.78 9.85
N ILE A 173 41.20 -42.63 11.17
CA ILE A 173 41.35 -41.32 11.83
C ILE A 173 42.82 -40.90 11.94
N ASN A 174 43.73 -41.83 12.25
CA ASN A 174 45.15 -41.53 12.28
C ASN A 174 45.67 -41.12 10.90
N ASP A 175 45.26 -41.85 9.85
CA ASP A 175 45.60 -41.52 8.46
C ASP A 175 45.10 -40.11 8.09
N LEU A 176 43.89 -39.75 8.52
CA LEU A 176 43.34 -38.41 8.32
C LEU A 176 44.11 -37.34 9.11
N GLN A 177 44.52 -37.62 10.35
CA GLN A 177 45.34 -36.70 11.16
C GLN A 177 46.72 -36.48 10.53
N GLU A 178 47.34 -37.53 9.99
CA GLU A 178 48.60 -37.44 9.24
C GLU A 178 48.44 -36.60 7.98
N LYS A 179 47.37 -36.83 7.21
CA LYS A 179 47.02 -36.04 6.02
C LYS A 179 46.81 -34.56 6.38
N ILE A 180 46.02 -34.25 7.41
CA ILE A 180 45.83 -32.88 7.91
C ILE A 180 47.18 -32.25 8.25
N THR A 181 48.04 -32.97 8.97
CA THR A 181 49.35 -32.44 9.38
C THR A 181 50.22 -32.14 8.15
N SER A 182 50.26 -33.04 7.17
CA SER A 182 51.01 -32.86 5.92
C SER A 182 50.53 -31.65 5.12
N GLU A 183 49.21 -31.49 4.98
CA GLU A 183 48.60 -30.38 4.24
C GLU A 183 48.83 -29.04 4.95
N LEU A 184 48.75 -28.99 6.29
CA LEU A 184 48.98 -27.76 7.06
C LEU A 184 50.41 -27.21 6.88
N VAL A 185 51.39 -28.12 6.76
CA VAL A 185 52.80 -27.76 6.53
C VAL A 185 53.00 -27.11 5.16
N ALA A 186 52.18 -27.45 4.18
CA ALA A 186 52.29 -26.93 2.82
C ALA A 186 51.58 -25.58 2.61
N LEU A 187 50.83 -25.08 3.60
CA LEU A 187 50.07 -23.84 3.46
C LEU A 187 50.97 -22.59 3.46
N PRO A 188 50.65 -21.57 2.64
CA PRO A 188 51.35 -20.29 2.66
C PRO A 188 50.98 -19.46 3.90
N GLU A 189 51.74 -18.38 4.17
CA GLU A 189 51.46 -17.48 5.29
C GLU A 189 50.04 -16.89 5.26
N ASN A 190 49.55 -16.49 4.07
CA ASN A 190 48.18 -16.01 3.89
C ASN A 190 47.20 -17.18 3.65
N ILE A 191 46.97 -17.97 4.70
CA ILE A 191 46.11 -19.15 4.66
C ILE A 191 44.69 -18.79 4.17
N VAL A 192 44.09 -17.73 4.70
CA VAL A 192 42.70 -17.36 4.36
C VAL A 192 42.57 -17.01 2.88
N GLY A 193 43.43 -16.14 2.36
CA GLY A 193 43.43 -15.78 0.94
C GLY A 193 43.69 -16.98 0.02
N HIS A 194 44.56 -17.90 0.43
CA HIS A 194 44.84 -19.13 -0.32
C HIS A 194 43.60 -20.04 -0.39
N THR A 195 42.92 -20.29 0.74
CA THR A 195 41.74 -21.18 0.80
C THR A 195 40.54 -20.67 -0.01
N ILE A 196 40.46 -19.37 -0.29
CA ILE A 196 39.40 -18.77 -1.11
C ILE A 196 39.74 -18.86 -2.59
N LYS A 197 40.99 -18.51 -2.97
CA LYS A 197 41.41 -18.45 -4.37
C LYS A 197 41.57 -19.82 -5.02
N GLN A 198 41.98 -20.81 -4.24
CA GLN A 198 42.25 -22.16 -4.74
C GLN A 198 41.45 -23.18 -3.96
N ARG A 199 40.93 -24.18 -4.68
CA ARG A 199 40.24 -25.30 -4.06
C ARG A 199 41.27 -26.18 -3.36
N CYS A 200 41.26 -26.20 -2.04
CA CYS A 200 42.22 -26.95 -1.23
C CYS A 200 41.55 -27.73 -0.09
N PHE A 201 42.37 -28.52 0.61
CA PHE A 201 41.91 -29.40 1.69
C PHE A 201 41.26 -28.66 2.87
N PHE A 202 41.61 -27.39 3.07
CA PHE A 202 41.09 -26.57 4.15
C PHE A 202 40.19 -25.45 3.67
N VAL A 203 39.28 -25.04 4.55
CA VAL A 203 38.49 -23.82 4.42
C VAL A 203 38.59 -23.01 5.70
N SER A 204 38.62 -21.69 5.55
CA SER A 204 38.66 -20.78 6.68
C SER A 204 37.26 -20.35 7.12
N SER A 205 37.13 -20.20 8.42
CA SER A 205 35.96 -19.71 9.11
C SER A 205 36.12 -18.23 9.52
N GLU A 206 37.25 -17.63 9.17
CA GLU A 206 37.52 -16.21 9.39
C GLU A 206 36.65 -15.36 8.47
N ILE A 207 35.93 -14.38 9.04
CA ILE A 207 35.09 -13.47 8.26
C ILE A 207 36.00 -12.48 7.53
N VAL A 208 36.03 -12.61 6.21
CA VAL A 208 36.69 -11.69 5.28
C VAL A 208 35.68 -11.22 4.25
N PHE A 209 35.83 -9.98 3.79
CA PHE A 209 35.00 -9.43 2.73
C PHE A 209 35.65 -9.67 1.37
N ILE A 210 34.90 -10.32 0.49
CA ILE A 210 35.34 -10.81 -0.82
C ILE A 210 34.58 -10.01 -1.88
N GLU A 211 35.25 -9.68 -2.97
CA GLU A 211 34.58 -9.04 -4.11
C GLU A 211 33.48 -9.96 -4.66
N PHE A 212 32.30 -9.40 -4.90
CA PHE A 212 31.13 -10.21 -5.26
C PHE A 212 31.29 -10.96 -6.59
N ALA A 213 32.04 -10.40 -7.54
CA ALA A 213 32.38 -11.10 -8.77
C ALA A 213 33.25 -12.36 -8.51
N GLU A 214 34.09 -12.35 -7.48
CA GLU A 214 34.87 -13.52 -7.07
C GLU A 214 33.97 -14.53 -6.35
N ILE A 215 33.07 -14.08 -5.47
CA ILE A 215 32.05 -14.96 -4.84
C ILE A 215 31.20 -15.66 -5.92
N ASP A 216 30.73 -14.92 -6.91
CA ASP A 216 29.88 -15.42 -7.99
C ASP A 216 30.55 -16.58 -8.75
N ASN A 217 31.81 -16.37 -9.17
CA ASN A 217 32.59 -17.40 -9.86
C ASN A 217 32.91 -18.60 -8.97
N ILE A 218 33.32 -18.35 -7.71
CA ILE A 218 33.65 -19.41 -6.75
C ILE A 218 32.45 -20.33 -6.50
N LEU A 219 31.27 -19.75 -6.30
CA LEU A 219 30.05 -20.52 -6.05
C LEU A 219 29.71 -21.39 -7.25
N ILE A 220 29.72 -20.84 -8.47
CA ILE A 220 29.46 -21.63 -9.69
C ILE A 220 30.42 -22.83 -9.79
N GLU A 221 31.73 -22.58 -9.70
CA GLU A 221 32.75 -23.63 -9.79
C GLU A 221 32.57 -24.71 -8.71
N ASP A 222 32.24 -24.31 -7.48
CA ASP A 222 32.07 -25.24 -6.36
C ASP A 222 30.78 -26.05 -6.48
N ILE A 223 29.69 -25.43 -6.95
CA ILE A 223 28.39 -26.09 -7.22
C ILE A 223 28.56 -27.12 -8.32
N GLU A 224 29.17 -26.75 -9.45
CA GLU A 224 29.44 -27.66 -10.55
C GLU A 224 30.33 -28.81 -10.09
N GLY A 225 31.43 -28.49 -9.41
CA GLY A 225 32.36 -29.49 -8.87
C GLY A 225 31.67 -30.49 -7.92
N TYR A 226 30.72 -30.03 -7.11
CA TYR A 226 29.92 -30.90 -6.24
C TYR A 226 28.93 -31.78 -7.03
N LEU A 227 28.20 -31.19 -7.99
CA LEU A 227 27.24 -31.89 -8.83
C LEU A 227 27.91 -33.01 -9.64
N TRP A 228 29.10 -32.75 -10.20
CA TRP A 228 29.87 -33.74 -10.97
C TRP A 228 30.31 -34.94 -10.14
N ALA A 229 30.44 -34.80 -8.83
CA ALA A 229 30.76 -35.89 -7.91
C ALA A 229 29.53 -36.73 -7.49
N GLN A 230 28.31 -36.29 -7.80
CA GLN A 230 27.10 -37.04 -7.48
C GLN A 230 26.78 -38.15 -8.49
N ASP A 231 25.95 -39.10 -8.07
CA ASP A 231 25.28 -40.03 -8.97
C ASP A 231 24.20 -39.31 -9.81
N GLU A 232 23.86 -39.88 -10.97
CA GLU A 232 22.95 -39.25 -11.95
C GLU A 232 21.60 -38.85 -11.35
N LEU A 233 21.03 -39.72 -10.50
CA LEU A 233 19.76 -39.46 -9.84
C LEU A 233 19.85 -38.25 -8.90
N LYS A 234 20.87 -38.20 -8.03
CA LYS A 234 21.02 -37.06 -7.11
C LYS A 234 21.36 -35.77 -7.83
N MET A 235 22.15 -35.83 -8.91
CA MET A 235 22.47 -34.66 -9.72
C MET A 235 21.19 -34.09 -10.35
N ASP A 236 20.36 -34.93 -10.96
CA ASP A 236 19.08 -34.49 -11.54
C ASP A 236 18.11 -33.96 -10.46
N VAL A 237 17.97 -34.65 -9.32
CA VAL A 237 17.17 -34.17 -8.19
C VAL A 237 17.65 -32.79 -7.73
N ALA A 238 18.96 -32.56 -7.61
CA ALA A 238 19.52 -31.28 -7.22
C ALA A 238 19.13 -30.17 -8.21
N LEU A 239 19.45 -30.38 -9.48
CA LEU A 239 19.18 -29.40 -10.54
C LEU A 239 17.67 -29.07 -10.64
N SER A 240 16.79 -30.08 -10.57
CA SER A 240 15.33 -29.90 -10.69
C SER A 240 14.73 -29.21 -9.49
N ARG A 241 15.18 -29.58 -8.29
CA ARG A 241 14.65 -29.01 -7.05
C ARG A 241 15.17 -27.61 -6.80
N TRP A 242 16.37 -27.28 -7.26
CA TRP A 242 16.89 -25.91 -7.21
C TRP A 242 16.35 -25.04 -8.34
N GLY A 243 16.03 -25.64 -9.49
CA GLY A 243 15.79 -24.88 -10.73
C GLY A 243 17.08 -24.25 -11.25
N PHE A 244 18.21 -24.95 -11.06
CA PHE A 244 19.54 -24.51 -11.47
C PHE A 244 19.86 -25.04 -12.86
N ASN A 245 20.03 -24.14 -13.84
CA ASN A 245 20.20 -24.43 -15.27
C ASN A 245 19.11 -25.31 -15.89
N GLN A 246 17.98 -25.49 -15.19
CA GLN A 246 16.81 -26.22 -15.67
C GLN A 246 15.52 -25.74 -14.98
N GLN A 247 14.39 -26.19 -15.50
CA GLN A 247 13.09 -25.84 -14.94
C GLN A 247 12.94 -26.42 -13.53
N HIS A 248 12.42 -25.59 -12.60
CA HIS A 248 12.10 -26.06 -11.26
C HIS A 248 10.93 -27.04 -11.29
N GLU A 249 11.10 -28.19 -10.63
CA GLU A 249 10.07 -29.20 -10.43
C GLU A 249 9.83 -29.40 -8.94
N THR A 250 8.57 -29.63 -8.54
CA THR A 250 8.16 -30.02 -7.19
C THR A 250 8.70 -31.39 -6.79
N LEU A 251 8.69 -31.68 -5.48
CA LEU A 251 9.03 -33.00 -4.96
C LEU A 251 8.17 -34.13 -5.56
N GLU A 252 6.92 -33.84 -5.91
CA GLU A 252 5.98 -34.81 -6.47
C GLU A 252 6.27 -35.08 -7.94
N GLU A 253 6.56 -34.05 -8.73
CA GLU A 253 6.92 -34.18 -10.14
C GLU A 253 8.20 -35.01 -10.33
N VAL A 254 9.25 -34.70 -9.55
CA VAL A 254 10.49 -35.49 -9.56
C VAL A 254 10.24 -36.91 -9.08
N GLY A 255 9.41 -37.09 -8.05
CA GLY A 255 9.01 -38.41 -7.55
C GLY A 255 8.35 -39.25 -8.64
N ASN A 256 7.43 -38.66 -9.40
CA ASN A 256 6.75 -39.32 -10.51
C ASN A 256 7.72 -39.72 -11.64
N ARG A 257 8.68 -38.86 -12.02
CA ARG A 257 9.70 -39.20 -13.05
C ARG A 257 10.50 -40.45 -12.70
N TYR A 258 10.85 -40.62 -11.43
CA TYR A 258 11.70 -41.73 -10.97
C TYR A 258 10.92 -42.88 -10.32
N SER A 259 9.59 -42.84 -10.30
CA SER A 259 8.76 -43.80 -9.57
C SER A 259 9.15 -43.92 -8.07
N LEU A 260 9.50 -42.77 -7.48
CA LEU A 260 9.87 -42.63 -6.08
C LEU A 260 8.80 -41.82 -5.32
N THR A 261 8.70 -42.05 -4.02
CA THR A 261 7.77 -41.26 -3.20
C THR A 261 8.29 -39.83 -3.04
N ARG A 262 7.37 -38.87 -2.90
CA ARG A 262 7.66 -37.47 -2.52
C ARG A 262 8.61 -37.38 -1.32
N GLU A 263 8.40 -38.23 -0.31
CA GLU A 263 9.22 -38.27 0.89
C GLU A 263 10.65 -38.74 0.60
N ARG A 264 10.83 -39.67 -0.35
CA ARG A 264 12.17 -40.12 -0.75
C ARG A 264 12.94 -39.02 -1.46
N ILE A 265 12.31 -38.26 -2.35
CA ILE A 265 12.93 -37.10 -3.00
C ILE A 265 13.31 -36.05 -1.95
N ARG A 266 12.44 -35.78 -0.96
CA ARG A 266 12.74 -34.85 0.14
C ARG A 266 13.98 -35.26 0.94
N GLN A 267 14.17 -36.56 1.18
CA GLN A 267 15.37 -37.08 1.83
C GLN A 267 16.63 -36.86 0.99
N TYR A 268 16.54 -37.06 -0.33
CA TYR A 268 17.63 -36.76 -1.25
C TYR A 268 17.96 -35.27 -1.28
N GLU A 269 16.98 -34.41 -1.51
CA GLU A 269 17.14 -32.95 -1.50
C GLU A 269 17.80 -32.48 -0.19
N LYS A 270 17.32 -32.95 0.97
CA LYS A 270 17.93 -32.62 2.27
C LYS A 270 19.39 -33.03 2.34
N SER A 271 19.71 -34.26 1.93
CA SER A 271 21.09 -34.76 1.93
C SER A 271 21.98 -33.98 0.97
N ILE A 272 21.48 -33.63 -0.21
CA ILE A 272 22.21 -32.87 -1.24
C ILE A 272 22.53 -31.48 -0.69
N ASN A 273 21.52 -30.76 -0.19
CA ASN A 273 21.68 -29.42 0.36
C ASN A 273 22.68 -29.37 1.53
N THR A 274 22.61 -30.34 2.44
CA THR A 274 23.58 -30.44 3.54
C THR A 274 24.99 -30.69 3.00
N ASN A 275 25.18 -31.65 2.09
CA ASN A 275 26.51 -32.00 1.60
C ASN A 275 27.12 -30.92 0.70
N LEU A 276 26.32 -30.22 -0.12
CA LEU A 276 26.77 -29.15 -1.02
C LEU A 276 27.67 -28.15 -0.29
N THR A 277 27.15 -27.57 0.79
CA THR A 277 27.85 -26.55 1.59
C THR A 277 29.11 -27.05 2.31
N LEU A 278 29.28 -28.37 2.48
CA LEU A 278 30.51 -28.95 3.03
C LEU A 278 31.66 -28.99 2.02
N ASN A 279 31.35 -28.78 0.73
CA ASN A 279 32.29 -28.82 -0.39
C ASN A 279 32.74 -27.43 -0.87
N PHE A 280 32.12 -26.36 -0.35
CA PHE A 280 32.43 -24.97 -0.72
C PHE A 280 33.77 -24.50 -0.16
N ARG A 281 34.50 -23.70 -0.94
CA ARG A 281 35.71 -22.96 -0.53
C ARG A 281 35.37 -21.89 0.50
N ILE A 282 34.25 -21.19 0.31
CA ILE A 282 33.75 -20.18 1.24
C ILE A 282 32.84 -20.84 2.25
N GLN A 283 33.18 -20.77 3.54
CA GLN A 283 32.28 -21.29 4.57
C GLN A 283 30.93 -20.57 4.57
N PRO A 284 29.81 -21.27 4.82
CA PRO A 284 28.47 -20.69 4.84
C PRO A 284 28.34 -19.43 5.72
N LYS A 285 28.99 -19.42 6.89
CA LYS A 285 28.96 -18.25 7.79
C LYS A 285 29.72 -17.03 7.25
N VAL A 286 30.79 -17.26 6.48
CA VAL A 286 31.58 -16.20 5.83
C VAL A 286 30.82 -15.67 4.63
N LEU A 287 30.24 -16.57 3.82
CA LEU A 287 29.35 -16.20 2.72
C LEU A 287 28.17 -15.37 3.24
N TRP A 288 27.52 -15.81 4.32
CA TRP A 288 26.43 -15.07 4.94
C TRP A 288 26.84 -13.66 5.37
N ALA A 289 28.03 -13.48 5.95
CA ALA A 289 28.51 -12.16 6.35
C ALA A 289 28.67 -11.21 5.15
N ASN A 290 29.20 -11.71 4.03
CA ASN A 290 29.35 -10.95 2.78
C ASN A 290 27.98 -10.58 2.18
N ILE A 291 27.08 -11.57 2.06
CA ILE A 291 25.73 -11.36 1.54
C ILE A 291 24.97 -10.34 2.40
N ARG A 292 25.03 -10.48 3.73
CA ARG A 292 24.33 -9.61 4.68
C ARG A 292 24.80 -8.16 4.58
N GLU A 293 26.08 -7.92 4.36
CA GLU A 293 26.65 -6.57 4.22
C GLU A 293 26.05 -5.82 3.01
N LYS A 294 25.75 -6.54 1.92
CA LYS A 294 25.23 -5.96 0.67
C LYS A 294 23.72 -6.16 0.47
N MET A 295 22.97 -6.45 1.53
CA MET A 295 21.52 -6.70 1.42
C MET A 295 20.71 -5.49 0.90
N THR A 296 21.24 -4.27 0.98
CA THR A 296 20.57 -3.09 0.41
C THR A 296 20.66 -3.01 -1.12
N ASP A 297 21.64 -3.72 -1.69
CA ASP A 297 21.86 -3.80 -3.13
C ASP A 297 21.09 -5.00 -3.71
N ASP A 298 20.98 -5.05 -5.04
CA ASP A 298 20.33 -6.16 -5.73
C ASP A 298 21.33 -7.32 -5.90
N LEU A 299 21.16 -8.39 -5.13
CA LEU A 299 22.08 -9.54 -5.20
C LEU A 299 22.08 -10.22 -6.57
N SER A 300 20.99 -10.14 -7.35
CA SER A 300 20.96 -10.71 -8.71
C SER A 300 21.90 -9.96 -9.66
N VAL A 301 22.14 -8.67 -9.38
CA VAL A 301 23.09 -7.82 -10.11
C VAL A 301 24.51 -8.03 -9.59
N LEU A 302 24.68 -8.31 -8.29
CA LEU A 302 26.00 -8.55 -7.70
C LEU A 302 26.55 -9.96 -8.01
N LEU A 303 25.66 -10.95 -8.19
CA LEU A 303 25.99 -12.34 -8.52
C LEU A 303 25.34 -12.75 -9.86
N PRO A 304 25.66 -12.06 -10.97
CA PRO A 304 24.95 -12.24 -12.23
C PRO A 304 25.11 -13.63 -12.83
N ASN A 305 26.28 -14.26 -12.71
CA ASN A 305 26.52 -15.60 -13.27
C ASN A 305 25.64 -16.64 -12.57
N LEU A 306 25.60 -16.59 -11.23
CA LEU A 306 24.75 -17.47 -10.45
C LEU A 306 23.27 -17.16 -10.62
N ALA A 307 22.87 -15.89 -10.67
CA ALA A 307 21.48 -15.52 -10.88
C ALA A 307 20.95 -16.00 -12.24
N ASN A 308 21.77 -15.93 -13.30
CA ASN A 308 21.41 -16.39 -14.64
C ASN A 308 21.17 -17.92 -14.73
N CYS A 309 21.60 -18.69 -13.75
CA CYS A 309 21.28 -20.11 -13.66
C CYS A 309 19.82 -20.37 -13.25
N PHE A 310 19.05 -19.36 -12.85
CA PHE A 310 17.66 -19.51 -12.40
C PHE A 310 16.69 -18.78 -13.32
N ALA A 311 15.51 -19.39 -13.53
CA ALA A 311 14.48 -18.78 -14.36
C ALA A 311 13.79 -17.57 -13.70
N ILE A 312 13.74 -17.53 -12.36
CA ILE A 312 13.12 -16.46 -11.58
C ILE A 312 13.93 -16.16 -10.32
N ASP A 313 14.02 -14.88 -9.94
CA ASP A 313 14.81 -14.38 -8.79
C ASP A 313 14.46 -15.09 -7.47
N LYS A 314 13.20 -15.48 -7.30
CA LYS A 314 12.74 -16.21 -6.11
C LYS A 314 13.56 -17.48 -5.86
N LEU A 315 13.81 -18.27 -6.91
CA LEU A 315 14.57 -19.51 -6.80
C LEU A 315 16.03 -19.24 -6.51
N PHE A 316 16.60 -18.19 -7.13
CA PHE A 316 17.95 -17.73 -6.85
C PHE A 316 18.12 -17.36 -5.37
N TYR A 317 17.23 -16.53 -4.79
CA TYR A 317 17.34 -16.16 -3.38
C TYR A 317 17.15 -17.36 -2.43
N GLU A 318 16.20 -18.25 -2.71
CA GLU A 318 16.02 -19.49 -1.94
C GLU A 318 17.26 -20.39 -2.01
N PHE A 319 17.96 -20.41 -3.15
CA PHE A 319 19.21 -21.15 -3.29
C PHE A 319 20.40 -20.50 -2.56
N ILE A 320 20.51 -19.17 -2.54
CA ILE A 320 21.52 -18.47 -1.72
C ILE A 320 21.30 -18.76 -0.23
N GLU A 321 20.06 -18.89 0.23
CA GLU A 321 19.76 -19.28 1.61
C GLU A 321 20.33 -20.67 1.95
N ILE A 322 20.21 -21.61 1.02
CA ILE A 322 20.81 -22.96 1.14
C ILE A 322 22.34 -22.82 1.25
N CYS A 323 22.96 -22.05 0.36
CA CYS A 323 24.41 -21.83 0.34
C CYS A 323 24.94 -21.22 1.64
N CYS A 324 24.19 -20.27 2.21
CA CYS A 324 24.51 -19.61 3.48
C CYS A 324 24.15 -20.44 4.72
N GLN A 325 23.45 -21.56 4.56
CA GLN A 325 22.86 -22.35 5.66
C GLN A 325 21.99 -21.52 6.62
N VAL A 326 21.24 -20.55 6.09
CA VAL A 326 20.31 -19.74 6.89
C VAL A 326 18.90 -20.33 6.81
N LYS A 327 18.02 -19.89 7.71
CA LYS A 327 16.61 -20.32 7.68
C LYS A 327 15.97 -19.84 6.37
N SER A 328 15.07 -20.65 5.81
CA SER A 328 14.30 -20.23 4.65
C SER A 328 13.56 -18.92 4.93
N GLY A 329 13.61 -17.98 3.98
CA GLY A 329 13.06 -16.64 4.10
C GLY A 329 14.05 -15.57 4.57
N SER A 330 15.20 -15.94 5.15
CA SER A 330 16.19 -14.99 5.71
C SER A 330 16.76 -14.00 4.68
N ILE A 331 16.71 -14.34 3.39
CA ILE A 331 17.15 -13.51 2.27
C ILE A 331 15.97 -13.18 1.38
N ARG A 332 15.19 -14.19 1.00
CA ARG A 332 14.06 -14.05 0.08
C ARG A 332 13.04 -13.04 0.58
N GLU A 333 12.69 -13.04 1.87
CA GLU A 333 11.69 -12.10 2.41
C GLU A 333 12.23 -10.67 2.53
N ILE A 334 13.57 -10.50 2.56
CA ILE A 334 14.21 -9.18 2.57
C ILE A 334 14.34 -8.64 1.15
N MET A 335 14.75 -9.49 0.20
CA MET A 335 14.92 -9.15 -1.21
C MET A 335 13.58 -9.02 -1.94
N MET A 336 12.59 -9.80 -1.51
CA MET A 336 11.24 -9.80 -2.06
C MET A 336 10.16 -9.63 -0.98
N PRO A 337 10.11 -8.48 -0.30
CA PRO A 337 9.18 -8.27 0.79
C PRO A 337 7.77 -8.00 0.27
N GLU A 338 6.78 -8.59 0.91
CA GLU A 338 5.37 -8.32 0.64
C GLU A 338 4.93 -7.02 1.34
N ILE A 339 5.14 -5.88 0.67
CA ILE A 339 4.72 -4.57 1.17
C ILE A 339 3.43 -4.13 0.48
N SER A 340 2.39 -3.83 1.27
CA SER A 340 1.15 -3.24 0.77
C SER A 340 1.34 -1.76 0.47
N SER A 341 0.94 -1.29 -0.70
CA SER A 341 1.05 0.14 -1.05
C SER A 341 0.26 1.05 -0.10
N LYS A 342 -0.79 0.53 0.55
CA LYS A 342 -1.65 1.30 1.47
C LYS A 342 -0.92 1.80 2.70
N ILE A 343 0.15 1.13 3.13
CA ILE A 343 0.90 1.57 4.32
C ILE A 343 1.66 2.88 4.05
N LEU A 344 1.87 3.24 2.79
CA LEU A 344 2.46 4.53 2.41
C LEU A 344 1.43 5.66 2.36
N ASN A 345 0.13 5.37 2.39
CA ASN A 345 -0.91 6.40 2.23
C ASN A 345 -0.85 7.50 3.31
N PRO A 346 -0.63 7.18 4.62
CA PRO A 346 -0.51 8.21 5.65
C PRO A 346 0.64 9.20 5.37
N ILE A 347 1.80 8.70 4.92
CA ILE A 347 2.95 9.57 4.61
C ILE A 347 2.62 10.54 3.47
N PHE A 348 1.88 10.08 2.46
CA PHE A 348 1.43 10.92 1.35
C PHE A 348 0.32 11.89 1.78
N CYS A 349 -0.54 11.51 2.73
CA CYS A 349 -1.56 12.41 3.26
C CYS A 349 -0.96 13.52 4.13
N ALA A 350 0.24 13.32 4.69
CA ALA A 350 0.93 14.28 5.55
C ALA A 350 2.05 15.06 4.84
N ASN A 351 2.50 14.64 3.66
CA ASN A 351 3.63 15.26 2.96
C ASN A 351 3.30 15.57 1.49
N PRO A 352 3.74 16.72 0.96
CA PRO A 352 3.72 16.96 -0.48
C PRO A 352 4.64 15.98 -1.19
N SER A 353 4.21 15.50 -2.36
CA SER A 353 5.01 14.62 -3.22
C SER A 353 5.79 15.44 -4.29
N PRO A 354 6.90 14.92 -4.82
CA PRO A 354 7.58 13.66 -4.45
C PRO A 354 8.18 13.70 -3.05
N VAL A 355 8.02 12.61 -2.28
CA VAL A 355 8.62 12.47 -0.94
C VAL A 355 9.99 11.81 -1.08
N ALA A 356 11.01 12.34 -0.40
CA ALA A 356 12.36 11.78 -0.46
C ALA A 356 12.37 10.30 -0.04
N LYS A 357 13.15 9.48 -0.76
CA LYS A 357 13.19 8.03 -0.55
C LYS A 357 13.59 7.67 0.88
N GLU A 358 14.54 8.42 1.45
CA GLU A 358 15.05 8.22 2.81
C GLU A 358 13.96 8.41 3.86
N ILE A 359 13.03 9.34 3.64
CA ILE A 359 11.89 9.57 4.54
C ILE A 359 10.98 8.35 4.55
N ILE A 360 10.63 7.82 3.37
CA ILE A 360 9.77 6.62 3.26
C ILE A 360 10.48 5.38 3.82
N VAL A 361 11.78 5.22 3.57
CA VAL A 361 12.56 4.12 4.16
C VAL A 361 12.54 4.19 5.69
N ASN A 362 12.75 5.38 6.26
CA ASN A 362 12.73 5.57 7.71
C ASN A 362 11.33 5.36 8.32
N ASP A 363 10.27 5.71 7.59
CA ASP A 363 8.88 5.45 7.98
C ASP A 363 8.58 3.95 8.02
N LEU A 364 8.95 3.21 6.96
CA LEU A 364 8.82 1.75 6.90
C LEU A 364 9.61 1.06 8.02
N MET A 365 10.78 1.57 8.38
CA MET A 365 11.57 1.03 9.48
C MET A 365 10.95 1.33 10.84
N SER A 366 10.64 2.60 11.12
CA SER A 366 10.22 3.05 12.45
C SER A 366 8.79 2.64 12.78
N ASN A 367 7.87 2.72 11.82
CA ASN A 367 6.44 2.51 12.05
C ASN A 367 5.97 1.09 11.73
N TYR A 368 6.73 0.34 10.91
CA TYR A 368 6.33 -0.99 10.45
C TYR A 368 7.38 -2.09 10.70
N GLY A 369 8.55 -1.75 11.25
CA GLY A 369 9.56 -2.72 11.69
C GLY A 369 10.34 -3.39 10.55
N TYR A 370 10.25 -2.88 9.33
CA TYR A 370 11.04 -3.41 8.20
C TYR A 370 12.53 -3.12 8.40
N SER A 371 13.39 -4.01 7.90
CA SER A 371 14.82 -3.70 7.77
C SER A 371 15.04 -2.66 6.67
N LYS A 372 16.16 -1.93 6.71
CA LYS A 372 16.52 -0.96 5.65
C LYS A 372 16.52 -1.60 4.26
N ALA A 373 17.06 -2.81 4.14
CA ALA A 373 17.08 -3.56 2.89
C ALA A 373 15.67 -3.91 2.40
N ALA A 374 14.82 -4.46 3.28
CA ALA A 374 13.44 -4.78 2.94
C ALA A 374 12.64 -3.54 2.52
N ALA A 375 12.81 -2.41 3.22
CA ALA A 375 12.17 -1.17 2.82
C ALA A 375 12.60 -0.71 1.40
N ILE A 376 13.90 -0.74 1.10
CA ILE A 376 14.43 -0.36 -0.22
C ILE A 376 13.89 -1.27 -1.33
N HIS A 377 13.92 -2.59 -1.13
CA HIS A 377 13.45 -3.55 -2.13
C HIS A 377 11.94 -3.51 -2.30
N GLY A 378 11.18 -3.37 -1.21
CA GLY A 378 9.73 -3.23 -1.27
C GLY A 378 9.29 -1.98 -2.02
N ILE A 379 9.98 -0.84 -1.83
CA ILE A 379 9.76 0.36 -2.65
C ILE A 379 9.99 0.07 -4.13
N LYS A 380 11.12 -0.56 -4.49
CA LYS A 380 11.41 -0.94 -5.89
C LYS A 380 10.31 -1.83 -6.47
N GLN A 381 9.82 -2.82 -5.72
CA GLN A 381 8.73 -3.69 -6.15
C GLN A 381 7.42 -2.95 -6.36
N LEU A 382 7.04 -2.07 -5.43
CA LEU A 382 5.85 -1.22 -5.56
C LEU A 382 5.94 -0.36 -6.84
N GLY A 383 7.13 0.17 -7.16
CA GLY A 383 7.38 0.86 -8.43
C GLY A 383 7.22 -0.05 -9.64
N LYS A 384 7.81 -1.24 -9.63
CA LYS A 384 7.69 -2.26 -10.70
C LYS A 384 6.24 -2.67 -10.97
N PHE A 385 5.40 -2.72 -9.93
CA PHE A 385 3.97 -3.02 -10.02
C PHE A 385 3.08 -1.79 -10.24
N ASP A 386 3.66 -0.64 -10.57
CA ASP A 386 2.95 0.62 -10.84
C ASP A 386 2.01 1.02 -9.68
N LYS A 387 2.41 0.76 -8.44
CA LYS A 387 1.67 1.17 -7.23
C LYS A 387 2.09 2.54 -6.72
N ILE A 388 3.31 2.94 -7.04
CA ILE A 388 3.90 4.25 -6.77
C ILE A 388 4.71 4.69 -7.99
N GLU A 389 5.00 5.98 -8.07
CA GLU A 389 5.94 6.52 -9.05
C GLU A 389 7.28 6.80 -8.36
N ILE A 390 8.38 6.34 -8.96
CA ILE A 390 9.73 6.59 -8.45
C ILE A 390 10.43 7.49 -9.48
N SER A 391 10.91 8.63 -9.02
CA SER A 391 11.67 9.61 -9.81
C SER A 391 12.95 10.01 -9.08
N GLU A 392 13.85 10.76 -9.74
CA GLU A 392 15.04 11.32 -9.09
C GLU A 392 14.69 12.26 -7.93
N GLN A 393 13.53 12.93 -8.01
CA GLN A 393 13.08 13.90 -7.01
C GLN A 393 12.45 13.22 -5.78
N GLY A 394 12.14 11.92 -5.87
CA GLY A 394 11.51 11.16 -4.80
C GLY A 394 10.37 10.28 -5.31
N ILE A 395 9.48 9.92 -4.40
CA ILE A 395 8.41 8.96 -4.61
C ILE A 395 7.06 9.67 -4.53
N SER A 396 6.20 9.41 -5.52
CA SER A 396 4.84 9.95 -5.57
C SER A 396 3.80 8.84 -5.47
N PRO A 397 2.64 9.11 -4.86
CA PRO A 397 1.58 8.13 -4.77
C PRO A 397 0.95 7.88 -6.15
N LYS A 398 0.49 6.64 -6.36
CA LYS A 398 -0.51 6.32 -7.36
C LYS A 398 -1.68 5.60 -6.71
N LYS A 399 -2.85 5.70 -7.33
CA LYS A 399 -4.01 4.85 -6.99
C LYS A 399 -4.51 5.05 -5.53
N LEU A 400 -4.42 6.26 -4.99
CA LEU A 400 -5.00 6.61 -3.69
C LEU A 400 -6.52 6.48 -3.72
N SER A 401 -7.12 6.19 -2.56
CA SER A 401 -8.57 6.33 -2.40
C SER A 401 -9.00 7.79 -2.59
N ARG A 402 -10.30 8.05 -2.74
CA ARG A 402 -10.79 9.42 -2.93
C ARG A 402 -10.42 10.34 -1.77
N ALA A 403 -10.58 9.90 -0.53
CA ALA A 403 -10.28 10.72 0.64
C ALA A 403 -8.77 11.03 0.74
N GLU A 404 -7.92 10.02 0.56
CA GLU A 404 -6.45 10.17 0.59
C GLU A 404 -5.95 11.03 -0.58
N ALA A 405 -6.55 10.93 -1.77
CA ALA A 405 -6.18 11.75 -2.91
C ALA A 405 -6.53 13.25 -2.68
N VAL A 406 -7.69 13.52 -2.06
CA VAL A 406 -8.05 14.89 -1.64
C VAL A 406 -7.07 15.39 -0.59
N ALA A 407 -6.74 14.58 0.42
CA ALA A 407 -5.81 14.94 1.49
C ALA A 407 -4.42 15.26 0.94
N HIS A 408 -3.92 14.38 0.06
CA HIS A 408 -2.64 14.56 -0.63
C HIS A 408 -2.63 15.80 -1.52
N ALA A 409 -3.67 16.05 -2.31
CA ALA A 409 -3.73 17.28 -3.11
C ALA A 409 -3.65 18.53 -2.22
N LEU A 410 -4.29 18.51 -1.04
CA LEU A 410 -4.28 19.62 -0.11
C LEU A 410 -2.94 19.85 0.61
N THR A 411 -1.98 18.90 0.60
CA THR A 411 -0.63 19.10 1.20
C THR A 411 0.23 20.11 0.44
N PHE A 412 -0.23 20.57 -0.73
CA PHE A 412 0.42 21.65 -1.50
C PHE A 412 -0.24 23.01 -1.28
N HIS A 413 -1.33 23.08 -0.50
CA HIS A 413 -2.16 24.27 -0.40
C HIS A 413 -2.39 24.67 1.07
N PRO A 414 -1.45 25.43 1.66
CA PRO A 414 -1.53 25.87 3.04
C PRO A 414 -2.79 26.65 3.38
N ALA A 415 -3.48 27.32 2.44
CA ALA A 415 -4.74 28.02 2.72
C ALA A 415 -6.00 27.15 2.57
N GLY A 416 -5.85 25.93 2.04
CA GLY A 416 -6.95 25.11 1.56
C GLY A 416 -7.45 25.51 0.17
N LEU A 417 -8.37 24.72 -0.38
CA LEU A 417 -8.95 24.92 -1.70
C LEU A 417 -10.46 24.63 -1.74
N PRO A 418 -11.22 25.30 -2.63
CA PRO A 418 -12.58 24.90 -2.96
C PRO A 418 -12.63 23.50 -3.60
N TRP A 419 -13.75 22.78 -3.41
CA TRP A 419 -13.93 21.43 -3.96
C TRP A 419 -13.57 21.30 -5.44
N LYS A 420 -14.05 22.22 -6.28
CA LYS A 420 -13.86 22.19 -7.73
C LYS A 420 -12.38 22.14 -8.11
N ASP A 421 -11.56 22.92 -7.42
CA ASP A 421 -10.13 23.00 -7.71
C ASP A 421 -9.40 21.74 -7.23
N ILE A 422 -9.79 21.20 -6.07
CA ILE A 422 -9.25 19.93 -5.57
C ILE A 422 -9.56 18.79 -6.53
N ALA A 423 -10.83 18.63 -6.92
CA ALA A 423 -11.26 17.58 -7.84
C ALA A 423 -10.48 17.64 -9.17
N ARG A 424 -10.30 18.85 -9.70
CA ARG A 424 -9.50 19.08 -10.91
C ARG A 424 -8.03 18.68 -10.73
N ILE A 425 -7.39 19.09 -9.63
CA ILE A 425 -5.99 18.75 -9.35
C ILE A 425 -5.84 17.23 -9.26
N VAL A 426 -6.70 16.55 -8.50
CA VAL A 426 -6.67 15.09 -8.35
C VAL A 426 -6.82 14.39 -9.70
N ASN A 427 -7.75 14.85 -10.54
CA ASN A 427 -7.98 14.29 -11.87
C ASN A 427 -6.77 14.51 -12.82
N ILE A 428 -6.22 15.74 -12.87
CA ILE A 428 -5.08 16.08 -13.74
C ILE A 428 -3.82 15.34 -13.32
N LYS A 429 -3.56 15.25 -12.02
CA LYS A 429 -2.37 14.58 -11.47
C LYS A 429 -2.51 13.06 -11.40
N GLY A 430 -3.71 12.52 -11.59
CA GLY A 430 -3.94 11.08 -11.56
C GLY A 430 -3.71 10.43 -10.19
N PHE A 431 -3.89 11.19 -9.10
CA PHE A 431 -3.65 10.67 -7.74
C PHE A 431 -4.60 9.53 -7.36
N SER A 432 -5.84 9.55 -7.87
CA SER A 432 -6.83 8.48 -7.69
C SER A 432 -7.10 7.73 -8.98
N LEU A 433 -7.42 6.44 -8.88
CA LEU A 433 -7.91 5.65 -10.01
C LEU A 433 -9.25 6.14 -10.53
N THR A 434 -10.09 6.65 -9.63
CA THR A 434 -11.46 7.04 -9.96
C THR A 434 -11.54 8.54 -10.10
N GLN A 435 -12.02 9.02 -11.25
CA GLN A 435 -12.24 10.45 -11.44
C GLN A 435 -13.21 11.04 -10.41
N MET A 436 -12.92 12.26 -9.99
CA MET A 436 -13.74 13.06 -9.11
C MET A 436 -14.69 13.95 -9.92
N ASP A 437 -15.93 14.07 -9.45
CA ASP A 437 -16.91 15.00 -10.00
C ASP A 437 -16.56 16.43 -9.58
N GLU A 438 -16.18 17.29 -10.54
CA GLU A 438 -15.82 18.69 -10.28
C GLU A 438 -17.03 19.55 -9.82
N THR A 439 -18.25 19.12 -10.10
CA THR A 439 -19.48 19.90 -9.84
C THR A 439 -20.07 19.65 -8.46
N ARG A 440 -19.87 18.45 -7.90
CA ARG A 440 -20.45 18.05 -6.62
C ARG A 440 -19.44 17.35 -5.73
N SER A 441 -19.32 17.86 -4.50
CA SER A 441 -18.52 17.20 -3.46
C SER A 441 -19.07 15.83 -3.14
N THR A 442 -18.20 14.82 -3.18
CA THR A 442 -18.56 13.46 -2.75
C THR A 442 -18.71 13.40 -1.22
N HIS A 443 -19.66 12.62 -0.72
CA HIS A 443 -19.93 12.58 0.72
C HIS A 443 -18.87 11.81 1.55
N GLY A 444 -17.99 11.04 0.90
CA GLY A 444 -17.11 10.06 1.55
C GLY A 444 -15.75 10.55 2.06
N PHE A 445 -15.45 11.85 2.04
CA PHE A 445 -14.19 12.38 2.59
C PHE A 445 -14.38 13.40 3.72
N ASN A 446 -15.63 13.74 4.07
CA ASN A 446 -15.92 14.71 5.14
C ASN A 446 -15.56 14.19 6.55
N ASP A 447 -15.42 12.86 6.66
CA ASP A 447 -15.03 12.12 7.86
C ASP A 447 -13.55 11.65 7.78
N SER A 448 -12.76 12.25 6.88
CA SER A 448 -11.33 11.95 6.78
C SER A 448 -10.57 12.53 7.98
N GLU A 449 -9.68 11.74 8.56
CA GLU A 449 -8.76 12.14 9.63
C GLU A 449 -7.66 13.12 9.18
N TYR A 450 -7.60 13.47 7.90
CA TYR A 450 -6.57 14.37 7.33
C TYR A 450 -7.12 15.71 6.88
N ILE A 451 -8.44 15.87 6.77
CA ILE A 451 -9.06 17.02 6.09
C ILE A 451 -10.11 17.64 6.98
N TYR A 452 -10.13 18.98 7.03
CA TYR A 452 -11.22 19.71 7.65
C TYR A 452 -11.74 20.82 6.73
N LEU A 453 -12.98 21.23 6.98
CA LEU A 453 -13.60 22.36 6.29
C LEU A 453 -13.11 23.65 6.95
N CYS A 454 -12.31 24.47 6.26
CA CYS A 454 -11.73 25.70 6.79
C CYS A 454 -12.50 26.97 6.38
N ALA A 455 -13.32 26.90 5.33
CA ALA A 455 -14.29 27.93 4.96
C ALA A 455 -15.48 27.30 4.22
N LYS A 456 -16.47 28.11 3.84
CA LYS A 456 -17.67 27.60 3.14
C LYS A 456 -17.28 26.95 1.80
N GLY A 457 -17.31 25.61 1.75
CA GLY A 457 -16.94 24.82 0.56
C GLY A 457 -15.43 24.72 0.32
N THR A 458 -14.60 25.18 1.27
CA THR A 458 -13.13 25.17 1.18
C THR A 458 -12.58 24.19 2.21
N PHE A 459 -11.75 23.27 1.73
CA PHE A 459 -11.17 22.20 2.52
C PHE A 459 -9.67 22.41 2.67
N ARG A 460 -9.11 22.00 3.80
CA ARG A 460 -7.69 22.14 4.12
C ARG A 460 -7.19 20.88 4.81
N ASN A 461 -5.93 20.56 4.57
CA ASN A 461 -5.25 19.47 5.26
C ASN A 461 -4.98 19.85 6.72
N LEU A 462 -5.14 18.90 7.64
CA LEU A 462 -4.93 19.08 9.08
C LEU A 462 -3.48 19.32 9.47
N ILE A 463 -2.50 18.98 8.63
CA ILE A 463 -1.09 19.35 8.87
C ILE A 463 -0.87 20.86 9.03
N TYR A 464 -1.81 21.68 8.54
CA TYR A 464 -1.76 23.14 8.64
C TYR A 464 -2.62 23.71 9.77
N LEU A 465 -3.27 22.85 10.56
CA LEU A 465 -3.98 23.22 11.76
C LEU A 465 -3.10 22.84 12.96
N ASP A 466 -2.44 23.84 13.54
CA ASP A 466 -1.76 23.65 14.82
C ASP A 466 -2.84 23.50 15.91
N ILE A 467 -3.08 22.27 16.34
CA ILE A 467 -4.08 21.95 17.36
C ILE A 467 -3.58 22.33 18.76
N GLU A 468 -2.27 22.25 18.99
CA GLU A 468 -1.63 22.47 20.30
C GLU A 468 -1.77 23.93 20.77
N GLN A 469 -1.94 24.88 19.84
CA GLN A 469 -2.21 26.27 20.18
C GLN A 469 -3.56 26.49 20.89
N PHE A 470 -4.47 25.52 20.86
CA PHE A 470 -5.82 25.66 21.39
C PHE A 470 -5.99 24.96 22.74
N ASP A 471 -6.46 25.71 23.74
CA ASP A 471 -6.92 25.15 25.01
C ASP A 471 -8.31 24.52 24.84
N ILE A 472 -8.32 23.28 24.31
CA ILE A 472 -9.53 22.50 24.03
C ILE A 472 -10.44 22.39 25.27
N PRO A 473 -9.94 22.02 26.47
CA PRO A 473 -10.77 21.96 27.67
C PRO A 473 -11.49 23.28 27.96
N LYS A 474 -10.77 24.41 27.88
CA LYS A 474 -11.36 25.74 28.09
C LYS A 474 -12.38 26.12 27.02
N ILE A 475 -12.13 25.76 25.75
CA ILE A 475 -13.07 26.00 24.66
C ILE A 475 -14.39 25.25 24.89
N MET A 476 -14.31 23.98 25.29
CA MET A 476 -15.50 23.17 25.59
C MET A 476 -16.23 23.67 26.82
N GLN A 477 -15.49 24.03 27.88
CA GLN A 477 -16.08 24.58 29.10
C GLN A 477 -16.83 25.90 28.82
N ASN A 478 -16.27 26.81 28.02
CA ASN A 478 -16.95 28.05 27.63
C ASN A 478 -18.28 27.78 26.90
N LEU A 479 -18.34 26.72 26.07
CA LEU A 479 -19.57 26.34 25.38
C LEU A 479 -20.61 25.77 26.36
N LEU A 480 -20.19 24.91 27.28
CA LEU A 480 -21.04 24.35 28.34
C LEU A 480 -21.59 25.45 29.26
N ASP A 481 -20.74 26.38 29.70
CA ASP A 481 -21.13 27.50 30.56
C ASP A 481 -22.15 28.41 29.87
N TYR A 482 -21.96 28.68 28.57
CA TYR A 482 -22.92 29.42 27.77
C TYR A 482 -24.28 28.69 27.66
N MET A 483 -24.26 27.38 27.44
CA MET A 483 -25.49 26.57 27.42
C MET A 483 -26.21 26.59 28.76
N LYS A 484 -25.46 26.46 29.87
CA LYS A 484 -26.00 26.49 31.23
C LYS A 484 -26.59 27.85 31.60
N LEU A 485 -25.86 28.95 31.31
CA LEU A 485 -26.31 30.32 31.58
C LEU A 485 -27.63 30.66 30.89
N HIS A 486 -27.86 30.10 29.70
CA HIS A 486 -29.06 30.34 28.90
C HIS A 486 -30.11 29.21 28.99
N GLU A 487 -29.92 28.24 29.90
CA GLU A 487 -30.82 27.09 30.11
C GLU A 487 -31.13 26.32 28.81
N MET A 488 -30.13 26.13 27.95
CA MET A 488 -30.26 25.47 26.65
C MET A 488 -29.70 24.05 26.66
N ASN A 489 -30.47 23.08 26.16
CA ASN A 489 -30.01 21.69 25.96
C ASN A 489 -29.39 21.44 24.58
N ALA A 490 -29.61 22.37 23.64
CA ALA A 490 -28.99 22.38 22.32
C ALA A 490 -28.86 23.81 21.81
N LEU A 491 -27.82 24.06 21.02
CA LEU A 491 -27.60 25.34 20.34
C LEU A 491 -27.11 25.11 18.92
N HIS A 492 -27.17 26.19 18.13
CA HIS A 492 -26.50 26.24 16.85
C HIS A 492 -25.12 26.90 17.05
N LEU A 493 -24.03 26.21 16.72
CA LEU A 493 -22.66 26.63 17.06
C LEU A 493 -22.28 27.99 16.46
N HIS A 494 -22.85 28.32 15.30
CA HIS A 494 -22.68 29.64 14.69
C HIS A 494 -23.29 30.75 15.55
N ASP A 495 -24.45 30.51 16.17
CA ASP A 495 -25.11 31.52 17.00
C ASP A 495 -24.31 31.75 18.27
N TYR A 496 -23.80 30.67 18.89
CA TYR A 496 -22.81 30.77 19.96
C TYR A 496 -21.62 31.64 19.53
N TYR A 497 -20.98 31.30 18.40
CA TYR A 497 -19.77 31.96 17.93
C TYR A 497 -19.88 33.49 17.84
N TYR A 498 -21.03 33.99 17.38
CA TYR A 498 -21.28 35.43 17.26
C TYR A 498 -21.72 36.08 18.58
N ARG A 499 -22.54 35.40 19.39
CA ARG A 499 -23.09 35.96 20.63
C ARG A 499 -22.07 35.97 21.77
N SER A 500 -21.10 35.06 21.77
CA SER A 500 -20.00 35.02 22.74
C SER A 500 -18.77 35.81 22.29
N LYS A 501 -18.89 36.69 21.28
CA LYS A 501 -17.77 37.52 20.81
C LYS A 501 -17.28 38.43 21.95
N GLY A 502 -16.07 38.17 22.45
CA GLY A 502 -15.45 38.87 23.58
C GLY A 502 -15.35 38.06 24.88
N SER A 503 -16.14 36.99 25.05
CA SER A 503 -16.07 36.09 26.22
C SER A 503 -15.43 34.73 25.93
N ARG A 504 -15.20 34.40 24.65
CA ARG A 504 -14.47 33.19 24.21
C ARG A 504 -13.08 33.52 23.68
N SER A 505 -12.23 32.50 23.57
CA SER A 505 -10.92 32.58 22.89
C SER A 505 -11.04 33.04 21.43
N GLU A 506 -10.06 33.82 20.96
CA GLU A 506 -9.96 34.26 19.56
C GLU A 506 -9.65 33.06 18.65
N ILE A 507 -10.71 32.45 18.13
CA ILE A 507 -10.64 31.30 17.23
C ILE A 507 -11.56 31.58 16.03
N GLU A 508 -11.13 31.18 14.84
CA GLU A 508 -11.92 31.22 13.61
C GLU A 508 -13.10 30.24 13.68
N TYR A 509 -14.23 30.59 13.05
CA TYR A 509 -15.46 29.81 13.19
C TYR A 509 -15.31 28.36 12.74
N PHE A 510 -14.67 28.13 11.59
CA PHE A 510 -14.49 26.80 11.04
C PHE A 510 -13.50 25.94 11.84
N THR A 511 -12.51 26.58 12.47
CA THR A 511 -11.62 25.92 13.43
C THR A 511 -12.38 25.53 14.69
N LEU A 512 -13.17 26.44 15.29
CA LEU A 512 -14.03 26.10 16.43
C LEU A 512 -14.97 24.95 16.09
N ARG A 513 -15.58 24.98 14.90
CA ARG A 513 -16.45 23.93 14.40
C ARG A 513 -15.74 22.58 14.32
N HIS A 514 -14.52 22.55 13.80
CA HIS A 514 -13.72 21.33 13.76
C HIS A 514 -13.41 20.82 15.17
N LEU A 515 -12.90 21.68 16.06
CA LEU A 515 -12.57 21.30 17.44
C LEU A 515 -13.79 20.75 18.21
N VAL A 516 -14.95 21.39 18.11
CA VAL A 516 -16.18 20.91 18.78
C VAL A 516 -16.66 19.59 18.18
N ARG A 517 -16.48 19.37 16.87
CA ARG A 517 -16.86 18.12 16.22
C ARG A 517 -15.96 16.95 16.65
N GLU A 518 -14.65 17.14 16.67
CA GLU A 518 -13.70 16.06 16.97
C GLU A 518 -13.58 15.79 18.48
N TYR A 519 -13.59 16.83 19.32
CA TYR A 519 -13.29 16.70 20.75
C TYR A 519 -14.50 16.91 21.66
N GLY A 520 -15.63 17.43 21.15
CA GLY A 520 -16.76 17.80 21.99
C GLY A 520 -17.37 16.63 22.76
N GLU A 521 -17.38 15.42 22.17
CA GLU A 521 -18.00 14.24 22.75
C GLU A 521 -17.38 13.85 24.10
N GLU A 522 -16.06 14.00 24.24
CA GLU A 522 -15.32 13.76 25.50
C GLU A 522 -15.78 14.66 26.65
N TYR A 523 -16.40 15.81 26.33
CA TYR A 523 -16.91 16.81 27.27
C TYR A 523 -18.45 16.82 27.35
N GLY A 524 -19.12 15.82 26.76
CA GLY A 524 -20.58 15.71 26.75
C GLY A 524 -21.28 16.66 25.76
N LEU A 525 -20.56 17.16 24.76
CA LEU A 525 -21.08 17.99 23.67
C LEU A 525 -21.18 17.17 22.39
N TYR A 526 -22.38 16.93 21.90
CA TYR A 526 -22.62 16.11 20.72
C TYR A 526 -22.89 16.98 19.50
N PHE A 527 -22.05 16.84 18.47
CA PHE A 527 -22.18 17.58 17.21
C PHE A 527 -23.15 16.86 16.27
N ASN A 528 -24.42 17.24 16.31
CA ASN A 528 -25.49 16.64 15.49
C ASN A 528 -25.66 17.41 14.18
N GLY A 529 -24.74 17.19 13.23
CA GLY A 529 -24.70 17.95 11.99
C GLY A 529 -24.19 17.22 10.74
N LYS A 530 -25.07 16.99 9.76
CA LYS A 530 -24.66 16.82 8.35
C LYS A 530 -24.45 18.20 7.72
N SER A 531 -23.56 18.31 6.72
CA SER A 531 -23.21 19.56 6.01
C SER A 531 -24.38 20.56 5.96
N ASN A 532 -24.27 21.65 6.73
CA ASN A 532 -25.17 22.80 6.92
C ASN A 532 -25.99 22.88 8.24
N VAL A 533 -26.02 21.85 9.07
CA VAL A 533 -26.68 21.91 10.39
C VAL A 533 -25.59 21.86 11.46
N ASP A 534 -25.14 23.00 11.97
CA ASP A 534 -24.04 23.06 12.95
C ASP A 534 -24.59 23.03 14.38
N SER A 535 -25.43 22.04 14.68
CA SER A 535 -26.09 21.88 15.99
C SER A 535 -25.18 21.14 16.97
N VAL A 536 -25.13 21.64 18.20
CA VAL A 536 -24.43 21.04 19.34
C VAL A 536 -25.42 20.84 20.47
N SER A 537 -25.48 19.64 21.05
CA SER A 537 -26.42 19.28 22.13
C SER A 537 -25.70 18.65 23.31
N LEU A 538 -26.33 18.70 24.49
CA LEU A 538 -25.91 17.97 25.69
C LEU A 538 -26.41 16.51 25.70
N ASN A 539 -27.27 16.16 24.74
CA ASN A 539 -27.86 14.85 24.58
C ASN A 539 -27.67 14.36 23.14
N PRO A 540 -27.11 13.16 22.91
CA PRO A 540 -26.89 12.62 21.58
C PRO A 540 -28.18 12.43 20.77
N ASP A 541 -29.32 12.16 21.43
CA ASP A 541 -30.61 11.83 20.78
C ASP A 541 -31.45 13.05 20.38
N LEU A 542 -30.97 14.27 20.65
CA LEU A 542 -31.76 15.49 20.47
C LEU A 542 -31.82 15.87 18.98
N LYS A 543 -33.05 15.97 18.44
CA LYS A 543 -33.27 16.28 17.01
C LYS A 543 -32.61 17.62 16.63
N PRO A 544 -31.99 17.72 15.43
CA PRO A 544 -31.32 18.95 14.99
C PRO A 544 -32.29 20.12 14.89
N ILE A 545 -31.87 21.31 15.36
CA ILE A 545 -32.66 22.54 15.24
C ILE A 545 -32.59 23.03 13.78
N THR A 546 -33.73 23.11 13.10
CA THR A 546 -33.78 23.56 11.70
C THR A 546 -33.94 25.08 11.59
N GLN A 547 -33.64 25.65 10.42
CA GLN A 547 -33.91 27.08 10.16
C GLN A 547 -35.41 27.40 10.20
N ALA A 548 -36.29 26.42 9.94
CA ALA A 548 -37.73 26.60 10.09
C ALA A 548 -38.15 26.76 11.56
N ASP A 549 -37.52 26.00 12.47
CA ASP A 549 -37.77 26.11 13.91
C ASP A 549 -37.33 27.48 14.46
N VAL A 550 -36.23 28.03 13.92
CA VAL A 550 -35.75 29.39 14.26
C VAL A 550 -36.79 30.44 13.89
N ILE A 551 -37.41 30.37 12.70
CA ILE A 551 -38.43 31.34 12.27
C ILE A 551 -39.66 31.29 13.18
N ILE A 552 -40.14 30.09 13.49
CA ILE A 552 -41.31 29.90 14.36
C ILE A 552 -41.02 30.47 15.76
N LYS A 553 -39.85 30.18 16.33
CA LYS A 553 -39.42 30.73 17.62
C LYS A 553 -39.40 32.26 17.60
N VAL A 554 -38.77 32.85 16.59
CA VAL A 554 -38.70 34.31 16.40
C VAL A 554 -40.10 34.95 16.34
N LEU A 555 -41.03 34.35 15.60
CA LEU A 555 -42.39 34.89 15.45
C LEU A 555 -43.20 34.75 16.74
N ASN A 556 -43.00 33.68 17.50
CA ASN A 556 -43.65 33.49 18.81
C ASN A 556 -43.14 34.53 19.82
N GLU A 557 -41.83 34.75 19.91
CA GLU A 557 -41.19 35.69 20.84
C GLU A 557 -41.44 37.18 20.51
N SER A 558 -41.67 37.52 19.24
CA SER A 558 -41.92 38.90 18.82
C SER A 558 -43.21 39.47 19.43
N LYS A 559 -43.28 40.76 19.78
CA LYS A 559 -44.55 41.38 20.23
C LYS A 559 -45.50 41.69 19.06
N THR A 560 -44.96 41.92 17.88
CA THR A 560 -45.69 42.32 16.66
C THR A 560 -45.42 41.35 15.51
N ALA A 561 -46.24 41.40 14.46
CA ALA A 561 -45.96 40.69 13.21
C ALA A 561 -44.70 41.26 12.54
N LEU A 562 -43.93 40.40 11.87
CA LEU A 562 -42.62 40.74 11.31
C LEU A 562 -42.61 40.67 9.79
N THR A 563 -41.82 41.54 9.15
CA THR A 563 -41.57 41.52 7.71
C THR A 563 -40.60 40.40 7.30
N LYS A 564 -40.56 40.06 6.01
CA LYS A 564 -39.54 39.13 5.47
C LYS A 564 -38.12 39.59 5.77
N GLN A 565 -37.87 40.90 5.75
CA GLN A 565 -36.56 41.46 6.03
C GLN A 565 -36.20 41.29 7.51
N GLU A 566 -37.11 41.64 8.41
CA GLU A 566 -36.92 41.45 9.86
C GLU A 566 -36.76 39.97 10.26
N ILE A 567 -37.42 39.05 9.54
CA ILE A 567 -37.22 37.60 9.70
C ILE A 567 -35.85 37.20 9.13
N ALA A 568 -35.49 37.69 7.93
CA ALA A 568 -34.20 37.39 7.31
C ALA A 568 -33.02 37.85 8.15
N GLU A 569 -33.10 39.02 8.78
CA GLU A 569 -32.10 39.55 9.70
C GLU A 569 -31.84 38.63 10.91
N ARG A 570 -32.83 37.82 11.27
CA ARG A 570 -32.76 36.83 12.35
C ARG A 570 -32.36 35.43 11.87
N LEU A 571 -32.22 35.23 10.56
CA LEU A 571 -31.74 33.98 9.95
C LEU A 571 -30.23 34.03 9.67
N ARG A 572 -29.57 32.88 9.78
CA ARG A 572 -28.13 32.70 9.52
C ARG A 572 -27.69 33.26 8.15
N SER A 573 -28.52 33.07 7.13
CA SER A 573 -28.20 33.52 5.76
C SER A 573 -28.30 35.03 5.54
N LYS A 574 -29.02 35.77 6.41
CA LYS A 574 -29.47 37.15 6.18
C LYS A 574 -30.10 37.41 4.80
N SER A 575 -30.52 36.34 4.14
CA SER A 575 -31.01 36.35 2.77
C SER A 575 -32.52 36.42 2.78
N ILE A 576 -33.05 37.47 2.16
CA ILE A 576 -34.48 37.65 1.96
C ILE A 576 -35.07 36.48 1.15
N ASN A 577 -34.33 35.96 0.17
CA ASN A 577 -34.77 34.84 -0.66
C ASN A 577 -34.88 33.55 0.15
N HIS A 578 -33.93 33.32 1.05
CA HIS A 578 -33.93 32.14 1.91
C HIS A 578 -35.05 32.22 2.97
N ALA A 579 -35.26 33.40 3.56
CA ALA A 579 -36.40 33.67 4.42
C ALA A 579 -37.73 33.44 3.68
N ALA A 580 -37.84 33.94 2.45
CA ALA A 580 -39.04 33.78 1.62
C ALA A 580 -39.35 32.31 1.33
N PHE A 581 -38.34 31.49 1.05
CA PHE A 581 -38.51 30.05 0.85
C PHE A 581 -39.15 29.37 2.07
N TYR A 582 -38.57 29.55 3.26
CA TYR A 582 -39.10 28.94 4.48
C TYR A 582 -40.47 29.50 4.88
N ILE A 583 -40.68 30.81 4.75
CA ILE A 583 -41.97 31.43 5.05
C ILE A 583 -43.06 30.88 4.14
N ASN A 584 -42.79 30.68 2.85
CA ASN A 584 -43.75 30.09 1.92
C ASN A 584 -44.11 28.65 2.32
N ASN A 585 -43.11 27.81 2.64
CA ASN A 585 -43.37 26.43 3.06
C ASN A 585 -44.18 26.39 4.37
N LEU A 586 -43.79 27.20 5.35
CA LEU A 586 -44.48 27.29 6.64
C LEU A 586 -45.89 27.87 6.52
N MET A 587 -46.15 28.75 5.55
CA MET A 587 -47.50 29.20 5.21
C MET A 587 -48.34 28.11 4.55
N GLU A 588 -47.75 27.25 3.71
CA GLU A 588 -48.45 26.09 3.15
C GLU A 588 -48.77 25.02 4.20
N GLU A 589 -47.87 24.81 5.15
CA GLU A 589 -48.10 23.95 6.32
C GLU A 589 -49.08 24.55 7.35
N GLY A 590 -49.47 25.82 7.20
CA GLY A 590 -50.38 26.52 8.11
C GLY A 590 -49.75 26.94 9.45
N LYS A 591 -48.42 26.86 9.59
CA LYS A 591 -47.68 27.24 10.81
C LYS A 591 -47.38 28.74 10.89
N ILE A 592 -47.42 29.43 9.76
CA ILE A 592 -47.28 30.89 9.64
C ILE A 592 -48.44 31.43 8.82
N VAL A 593 -48.92 32.61 9.18
CA VAL A 593 -49.93 33.35 8.42
C VAL A 593 -49.44 34.75 8.09
N ARG A 594 -49.95 35.28 6.97
CA ARG A 594 -49.73 36.65 6.55
C ARG A 594 -50.92 37.50 6.99
N VAL A 595 -50.67 38.56 7.74
CA VAL A 595 -51.72 39.43 8.31
C VAL A 595 -51.83 40.78 7.60
N ASP A 596 -50.81 41.15 6.81
CA ASP A 596 -50.82 42.35 5.94
C ASP A 596 -49.87 42.19 4.73
N LYS A 597 -49.69 43.23 3.90
CA LYS A 597 -48.97 43.19 2.62
C LYS A 597 -47.54 42.66 2.73
N MET A 598 -46.85 42.78 3.86
CA MET A 598 -45.48 42.26 3.99
C MET A 598 -45.15 41.65 5.35
N VAL A 599 -46.13 41.45 6.24
CA VAL A 599 -45.88 40.98 7.61
C VAL A 599 -46.54 39.63 7.93
N TYR A 600 -45.85 38.86 8.75
CA TYR A 600 -46.13 37.47 9.07
C TYR A 600 -46.12 37.24 10.57
N THR A 601 -46.94 36.30 11.05
CA THR A 601 -47.00 35.86 12.45
C THR A 601 -47.54 34.42 12.51
N THR A 602 -47.62 33.83 13.70
CA THR A 602 -48.25 32.52 13.91
C THR A 602 -49.79 32.62 14.00
N PRO A 603 -50.55 31.58 13.59
CA PRO A 603 -52.01 31.57 13.65
C PRO A 603 -52.56 31.89 15.04
N GLU A 604 -51.94 31.33 16.08
CA GLU A 604 -52.35 31.50 17.48
C GLU A 604 -52.34 32.98 17.89
N LYS A 605 -51.39 33.75 17.35
CA LYS A 605 -51.28 35.19 17.62
C LYS A 605 -52.15 36.02 16.68
N ALA A 606 -52.27 35.63 15.41
CA ALA A 606 -53.06 36.36 14.42
C ALA A 606 -54.54 36.39 14.76
N PHE A 607 -55.06 35.31 15.34
CA PHE A 607 -56.50 35.11 15.53
C PHE A 607 -56.96 35.21 17.00
N LYS A 608 -56.05 35.49 17.93
CA LYS A 608 -56.30 35.46 19.38
C LYS A 608 -57.51 36.29 19.81
N ASP A 609 -57.66 37.49 19.23
CA ASP A 609 -58.66 38.48 19.64
C ASP A 609 -59.80 38.65 18.61
N LEU A 610 -59.95 37.70 17.68
CA LEU A 610 -60.98 37.76 16.63
C LEU A 610 -62.23 36.97 17.02
N ASP A 611 -63.42 37.53 16.75
CA ASP A 611 -64.66 36.74 16.71
C ASP A 611 -64.73 35.95 15.40
N ILE A 612 -64.05 34.80 15.40
CA ILE A 612 -63.97 33.92 14.24
C ILE A 612 -65.36 33.48 13.77
N LYS A 613 -66.32 33.28 14.68
CA LYS A 613 -67.67 32.81 14.32
C LYS A 613 -68.42 33.88 13.54
N ALA A 614 -68.45 35.11 14.04
CA ALA A 614 -69.12 36.22 13.36
C ALA A 614 -68.48 36.50 11.98
N ILE A 615 -67.15 36.52 11.91
CA ILE A 615 -66.41 36.74 10.66
C ILE A 615 -66.71 35.64 9.64
N MET A 616 -66.63 34.37 10.05
CA MET A 616 -66.87 33.24 9.14
C MET A 616 -68.31 33.16 8.68
N GLN A 617 -69.29 33.64 9.46
CA GLN A 617 -70.68 33.70 9.02
C GLN A 617 -70.83 34.65 7.82
N VAL A 618 -70.30 35.88 7.93
CA VAL A 618 -70.36 36.86 6.82
C VAL A 618 -69.64 36.32 5.58
N ILE A 619 -68.49 35.66 5.73
CA ILE A 619 -67.76 35.06 4.60
C ILE A 619 -68.57 33.92 3.96
N LYS A 620 -69.24 33.09 4.76
CA LYS A 620 -70.14 32.03 4.25
C LYS A 620 -71.33 32.62 3.51
N ASP A 621 -71.88 33.75 3.96
CA ASP A 621 -72.99 34.43 3.28
C ASP A 621 -72.55 34.97 1.91
N ILE A 622 -71.37 35.62 1.84
CA ILE A 622 -70.74 36.08 0.59
C ILE A 622 -70.55 34.91 -0.38
N MET A 623 -69.96 33.82 0.11
CA MET A 623 -69.75 32.64 -0.71
C MET A 623 -71.07 31.96 -1.07
N GLY A 624 -72.10 32.05 -0.21
CA GLY A 624 -73.44 31.51 -0.42
C GLY A 624 -74.13 32.09 -1.65
N ILE A 625 -74.00 33.39 -1.86
CA ILE A 625 -74.63 34.12 -2.98
C ILE A 625 -73.80 34.14 -4.26
N SER A 626 -72.53 33.73 -4.22
CA SER A 626 -71.63 33.74 -5.38
C SER A 626 -71.49 32.36 -6.02
N ASP A 627 -71.73 32.28 -7.33
CA ASP A 627 -71.43 31.11 -8.17
C ASP A 627 -70.11 31.24 -8.95
N ILE A 628 -69.47 32.41 -8.88
CA ILE A 628 -68.16 32.68 -9.50
C ILE A 628 -67.05 32.74 -8.45
N ILE A 629 -65.80 32.77 -8.91
CA ILE A 629 -64.61 32.90 -8.07
C ILE A 629 -64.71 34.21 -7.26
N VAL A 630 -64.32 34.22 -6.00
CA VAL A 630 -64.31 35.42 -5.13
C VAL A 630 -62.87 35.76 -4.74
N GLU A 631 -62.47 37.02 -4.89
CA GLU A 631 -61.18 37.51 -4.38
C GLU A 631 -61.29 37.97 -2.92
N ALA A 632 -60.25 37.71 -2.12
CA ALA A 632 -60.24 37.97 -0.68
C ALA A 632 -60.57 39.41 -0.25
N ASP A 633 -60.38 40.40 -1.12
CA ASP A 633 -60.71 41.80 -0.85
C ASP A 633 -62.22 42.03 -0.73
N VAL A 634 -63.04 41.17 -1.36
CA VAL A 634 -64.50 41.15 -1.13
C VAL A 634 -64.79 40.77 0.32
N PHE A 635 -64.11 39.76 0.87
CA PHE A 635 -64.24 39.43 2.28
C PHE A 635 -63.86 40.61 3.16
N ARG A 636 -62.75 41.30 2.84
CA ARG A 636 -62.34 42.50 3.57
C ARG A 636 -63.44 43.57 3.57
N GLU A 637 -63.96 43.93 2.41
CA GLU A 637 -64.95 45.01 2.27
C GLU A 637 -66.21 44.71 3.07
N TYR A 638 -66.81 43.53 2.87
CA TYR A 638 -68.08 43.16 3.48
C TYR A 638 -67.95 42.85 4.96
N VAL A 639 -66.90 42.12 5.38
CA VAL A 639 -66.69 41.80 6.80
C VAL A 639 -66.38 43.07 7.60
N ASN A 640 -65.51 43.96 7.09
CA ASN A 640 -65.22 45.23 7.75
C ASN A 640 -66.47 46.10 7.86
N MET A 641 -67.29 46.17 6.82
CA MET A 641 -68.52 46.94 6.81
C MET A 641 -69.56 46.39 7.81
N VAL A 642 -69.84 45.08 7.77
CA VAL A 642 -70.90 44.46 8.57
C VAL A 642 -70.54 44.39 10.06
N LEU A 643 -69.26 44.13 10.38
CA LEU A 643 -68.81 43.92 11.76
C LEU A 643 -68.07 45.14 12.35
N ASN A 644 -68.02 46.26 11.62
CA ASN A 644 -67.28 47.47 11.99
C ASN A 644 -65.80 47.18 12.34
N LEU A 645 -65.13 46.43 11.47
CA LEU A 645 -63.72 46.05 11.59
C LEU A 645 -62.85 46.81 10.60
N SER A 646 -61.53 46.70 10.72
CA SER A 646 -60.56 47.41 9.87
C SER A 646 -59.37 46.55 9.45
N TYR A 647 -59.53 45.23 9.37
CA TYR A 647 -58.42 44.33 9.04
C TYR A 647 -58.12 44.27 7.54
N SER A 648 -56.90 43.83 7.20
CA SER A 648 -56.48 43.62 5.81
C SER A 648 -57.12 42.36 5.22
N LYS A 649 -57.21 42.27 3.88
CA LYS A 649 -57.69 41.06 3.19
C LYS A 649 -56.87 39.80 3.49
N TYR A 650 -55.60 39.96 3.87
CA TYR A 650 -54.72 38.83 4.17
C TYR A 650 -55.15 38.10 5.44
N ILE A 651 -55.69 38.80 6.44
CA ILE A 651 -56.19 38.17 7.67
C ILE A 651 -57.37 37.24 7.36
N TYR A 652 -58.31 37.71 6.53
CA TYR A 652 -59.50 36.95 6.17
C TYR A 652 -59.14 35.77 5.26
N ALA A 653 -58.25 35.99 4.29
CA ALA A 653 -57.74 34.91 3.45
C ALA A 653 -57.01 33.83 4.26
N ALA A 654 -56.22 34.23 5.27
CA ALA A 654 -55.53 33.30 6.16
C ALA A 654 -56.51 32.52 7.04
N LEU A 655 -57.53 33.19 7.58
CA LEU A 655 -58.56 32.56 8.41
C LEU A 655 -59.38 31.53 7.60
N VAL A 656 -59.79 31.87 6.38
CA VAL A 656 -60.50 30.91 5.51
C VAL A 656 -59.57 29.74 5.14
N LYS A 657 -58.28 29.99 4.92
CA LYS A 657 -57.30 28.94 4.63
C LYS A 657 -57.24 27.88 5.73
N THR A 658 -57.31 28.27 7.02
CA THR A 658 -57.24 27.29 8.11
C THR A 658 -58.45 26.36 8.17
N GLN A 659 -59.60 26.78 7.64
CA GLN A 659 -60.85 26.01 7.63
C GLN A 659 -61.21 25.45 6.24
N ILE A 660 -60.37 25.65 5.24
CA ILE A 660 -60.76 25.45 3.83
C ILE A 660 -61.13 23.99 3.50
N LYS A 661 -60.47 23.03 4.15
CA LYS A 661 -60.77 21.60 3.99
C LYS A 661 -62.15 21.26 4.53
N GLU A 662 -62.51 21.81 5.68
CA GLU A 662 -63.82 21.60 6.31
C GLU A 662 -64.94 22.25 5.49
N LEU A 663 -64.64 23.41 4.89
CA LEU A 663 -65.57 24.12 4.01
C LEU A 663 -65.74 23.48 2.64
N SER A 664 -64.88 22.51 2.27
CA SER A 664 -64.83 21.91 0.93
C SER A 664 -64.71 22.95 -0.19
N TRP A 665 -63.93 24.02 0.05
CA TRP A 665 -63.68 25.07 -0.93
C TRP A 665 -62.30 24.92 -1.59
N TYR A 666 -62.15 25.53 -2.75
CA TYR A 666 -60.90 25.61 -3.49
C TYR A 666 -60.28 26.99 -3.31
N ARG A 667 -58.94 27.03 -3.26
CA ARG A 667 -58.17 28.28 -3.16
C ARG A 667 -56.96 28.26 -4.07
N ASN A 668 -56.70 29.39 -4.70
CA ASN A 668 -55.42 29.68 -5.33
C ASN A 668 -55.00 31.13 -5.04
N GLY A 669 -53.91 31.31 -4.27
CA GLY A 669 -53.53 32.63 -3.77
C GLY A 669 -54.63 33.29 -2.93
N ASN A 670 -55.20 34.38 -3.42
CA ASN A 670 -56.32 35.10 -2.79
C ASN A 670 -57.69 34.80 -3.42
N LEU A 671 -57.76 33.84 -4.34
CA LEU A 671 -58.99 33.44 -5.02
C LEU A 671 -59.62 32.26 -4.27
N PHE A 672 -60.94 32.32 -4.09
CA PHE A 672 -61.74 31.31 -3.40
C PHE A 672 -62.93 30.90 -4.27
N SER A 673 -63.29 29.62 -4.27
CA SER A 673 -64.46 29.12 -4.99
C SER A 673 -64.98 27.83 -4.37
N LYS A 674 -66.26 27.53 -4.57
CA LYS A 674 -66.85 26.22 -4.24
C LYS A 674 -66.46 25.14 -5.27
N THR A 675 -65.96 25.54 -6.45
CA THR A 675 -65.52 24.65 -7.52
C THR A 675 -64.03 24.84 -7.83
N ALA A 676 -63.41 23.89 -8.52
CA ALA A 676 -61.99 23.97 -8.87
C ALA A 676 -61.66 25.27 -9.64
N ILE A 677 -60.58 25.93 -9.25
CA ILE A 677 -60.13 27.20 -9.84
C ILE A 677 -59.16 26.90 -10.99
N PRO A 678 -59.48 27.21 -12.27
CA PRO A 678 -58.64 26.86 -13.43
C PRO A 678 -57.49 27.85 -13.67
N TYR A 679 -57.23 28.74 -12.72
CA TYR A 679 -56.29 29.86 -12.84
C TYR A 679 -55.28 29.85 -11.71
N ASN A 680 -54.03 30.21 -12.02
CA ASN A 680 -52.93 30.25 -11.06
C ASN A 680 -52.90 31.54 -10.21
N SER A 681 -53.44 32.63 -10.74
CA SER A 681 -53.52 33.93 -10.07
C SER A 681 -54.46 34.86 -10.82
N LEU A 682 -54.77 36.02 -10.24
CA LEU A 682 -55.54 37.06 -10.95
C LEU A 682 -54.81 37.58 -12.21
N ILE A 683 -53.48 37.60 -12.22
CA ILE A 683 -52.70 37.95 -13.41
C ILE A 683 -52.79 36.87 -14.50
N ASP A 684 -52.80 35.59 -14.11
CA ASP A 684 -53.05 34.49 -15.05
C ASP A 684 -54.47 34.57 -15.66
N MET A 685 -55.45 35.00 -14.86
CA MET A 685 -56.80 35.31 -15.37
C MET A 685 -56.75 36.45 -16.40
N CYS A 686 -56.05 37.56 -16.09
CA CYS A 686 -55.88 38.65 -17.05
C CYS A 686 -55.24 38.15 -18.36
N LYS A 687 -54.18 37.35 -18.28
CA LYS A 687 -53.49 36.80 -19.47
C LYS A 687 -54.40 35.94 -20.36
N LYS A 688 -55.33 35.19 -19.76
CA LYS A 688 -56.22 34.28 -20.49
C LYS A 688 -57.50 34.93 -20.99
N LEU A 689 -57.95 36.00 -20.35
CA LEU A 689 -59.28 36.59 -20.59
C LEU A 689 -59.24 38.00 -21.18
N CYS A 690 -58.19 38.78 -20.89
CA CYS A 690 -58.10 40.19 -21.28
C CYS A 690 -57.30 40.38 -22.58
N ASP A 691 -57.53 41.52 -23.24
CA ASP A 691 -56.87 41.89 -24.50
C ASP A 691 -56.10 43.22 -24.35
N LEU A 692 -54.85 43.24 -24.84
CA LEU A 692 -53.97 44.41 -24.76
C LEU A 692 -54.51 45.61 -25.55
N GLU A 693 -55.26 45.35 -26.62
CA GLU A 693 -55.85 46.38 -27.48
C GLU A 693 -57.09 47.06 -26.83
N LEU A 694 -57.65 46.46 -25.78
CA LEU A 694 -58.78 47.01 -25.05
C LEU A 694 -58.34 47.99 -23.95
N SER A 695 -59.17 49.00 -23.67
CA SER A 695 -58.97 49.92 -22.55
C SER A 695 -59.01 49.21 -21.20
N ASN A 696 -58.44 49.82 -20.16
CA ASN A 696 -58.46 49.24 -18.81
C ASN A 696 -59.89 49.02 -18.30
N SER A 697 -60.80 49.97 -18.56
CA SER A 697 -62.21 49.84 -18.17
C SER A 697 -62.91 48.67 -18.86
N GLN A 698 -62.61 48.42 -20.15
CA GLN A 698 -63.17 47.26 -20.87
C GLN A 698 -62.64 45.94 -20.32
N ASN A 699 -61.33 45.86 -20.03
CA ASN A 699 -60.73 44.66 -19.45
C ASN A 699 -61.20 44.40 -18.00
N VAL A 700 -61.43 45.46 -17.20
CA VAL A 700 -62.05 45.32 -15.86
C VAL A 700 -63.43 44.69 -15.96
N LYS A 701 -64.28 45.13 -16.90
CA LYS A 701 -65.60 44.51 -17.11
C LYS A 701 -65.51 43.05 -17.55
N ILE A 702 -64.46 42.66 -18.26
CA ILE A 702 -64.23 41.26 -18.68
C ILE A 702 -63.87 40.40 -17.48
N ILE A 703 -62.91 40.84 -16.65
CA ILE A 703 -62.46 40.04 -15.51
C ILE A 703 -63.54 39.92 -14.44
N GLN A 704 -64.33 40.98 -14.22
CA GLN A 704 -65.45 41.00 -13.27
C GLN A 704 -66.60 40.03 -13.63
N LYS A 705 -66.67 39.53 -14.88
CA LYS A 705 -67.60 38.46 -15.24
C LYS A 705 -67.18 37.08 -14.74
N ALA A 706 -65.87 36.87 -14.55
CA ALA A 706 -65.29 35.58 -14.20
C ALA A 706 -64.92 35.46 -12.71
N VAL A 707 -64.75 36.59 -12.04
CA VAL A 707 -64.40 36.68 -10.63
C VAL A 707 -65.09 37.89 -10.00
N TRP A 708 -65.58 37.74 -8.79
CA TRP A 708 -66.05 38.83 -7.95
C TRP A 708 -64.86 39.44 -7.19
N LEU A 709 -64.57 40.70 -7.49
CA LEU A 709 -63.53 41.49 -6.85
C LEU A 709 -63.93 42.96 -6.81
N THR A 710 -63.27 43.72 -5.94
CA THR A 710 -63.45 45.17 -5.83
C THR A 710 -62.86 45.90 -7.04
N ASP A 711 -63.39 47.08 -7.38
CA ASP A 711 -62.89 47.87 -8.51
C ASP A 711 -61.40 48.20 -8.37
N THR A 712 -60.95 48.48 -7.14
CA THR A 712 -59.55 48.74 -6.84
C THR A 712 -58.66 47.54 -7.21
N VAL A 713 -59.03 46.33 -6.78
CA VAL A 713 -58.27 45.12 -7.12
C VAL A 713 -58.29 44.84 -8.61
N ALA A 714 -59.40 45.17 -9.30
CA ALA A 714 -59.55 44.92 -10.73
C ALA A 714 -58.63 45.85 -11.53
N ILE A 715 -58.64 47.14 -11.20
CA ILE A 715 -57.79 48.15 -11.84
C ILE A 715 -56.31 47.81 -11.62
N ASP A 716 -55.91 47.50 -10.38
CA ASP A 716 -54.53 47.15 -10.04
C ASP A 716 -54.06 45.92 -10.83
N ALA A 717 -54.88 44.88 -10.92
CA ALA A 717 -54.55 43.66 -11.65
C ALA A 717 -54.38 43.90 -13.16
N ILE A 718 -55.26 44.71 -13.77
CA ILE A 718 -55.16 45.06 -15.19
C ILE A 718 -53.91 45.90 -15.45
N GLN A 719 -53.61 46.88 -14.60
CA GLN A 719 -52.42 47.72 -14.74
C GLN A 719 -51.13 46.90 -14.60
N GLN A 720 -51.05 46.03 -13.58
CA GLN A 720 -49.90 45.16 -13.36
C GLN A 720 -49.71 44.17 -14.51
N TRP A 721 -50.80 43.58 -15.02
CA TRP A 721 -50.75 42.69 -16.16
C TRP A 721 -50.23 43.38 -17.43
N LYS A 722 -50.78 44.55 -17.78
CA LYS A 722 -50.30 45.32 -18.94
C LYS A 722 -48.84 45.73 -18.81
N TRP A 723 -48.43 46.16 -17.62
CA TRP A 723 -47.03 46.49 -17.35
C TRP A 723 -46.10 45.27 -17.56
N GLN A 724 -46.49 44.07 -17.11
CA GLN A 724 -45.71 42.85 -17.34
C GLN A 724 -45.62 42.47 -18.84
N MET A 725 -46.69 42.63 -19.61
CA MET A 725 -46.68 42.33 -21.04
C MET A 725 -45.83 43.32 -21.85
N ASN A 726 -45.72 44.57 -21.40
CA ASN A 726 -44.90 45.60 -22.03
C ASN A 726 -43.39 45.49 -21.74
N ILE A 727 -42.98 44.70 -20.74
CA ILE A 727 -41.56 44.42 -20.43
C ILE A 727 -41.01 43.21 -21.22
N ILE A 728 -41.91 42.37 -21.75
CA ILE A 728 -41.57 41.14 -22.48
C ILE A 728 -41.59 41.38 -24.01
N ARG A 729 -42.15 42.51 -24.47
CA ARG A 729 -41.91 43.09 -25.80
C ARG A 729 -40.63 43.92 -25.77
#